data_AF-A0A5N0TGI4-F1
#
_entry.id   AF-A0A5N0TGI4-F1
#
_cell.length_a   1.000
_cell.length_b   1.000
_cell.length_c   1.000
_cell.angle_alpha   90.00
_cell.angle_beta   90.00
_cell.angle_gamma   90.00
#
_symmetry.space_group_name_H-M   'P 1'
#
loop_
_entity.id
_entity.type
_entity.pdbx_description
1 polymer ?
#
loop_
_entity_poly.entity_id
_entity_poly.type
_entity_poly.pdbx_seq_one_letter_code
_entity_poly.pdbx_strand_id
1 'polypeptide(L)'
;MRRSVTCFLTALTLLASTTLAARDNLAPTPFPELEYHTALLPGEHDPAIPVPEDLLGFTPGKRPATYDELIAAITAMVDASDRAVMLPYATTHEGRDLYHVIISTPDKLGRRDEIQADVARLADPRELSGGDADTIISRLPGIAWMGYSIHGNESSGADAALMSIYHLLASTDPSVTALLEELVIIIDPVMNPDGRARFTKSLQEARGAAPNVDDQSLLHRQSWPWGRGNHYLYDLNRDYILGVNPETRGKVDAINRWYPQIVIDGHEMGSQETYHFSPSSQPINAHRPDYLGEWGEVFAADQGREFDQRTWPYFNREYFDDLYPGYTTYSQYRGALNILYEQARYSEDGVRRGDGRVVTYAEAVHHHVTSTFANLSTLAEHHEAMYRDYLADRRANVSSGGPYGNRSFVVMANGNHTRLDTLADVLAWQGFEIFRADDAFTVSGATNQLGETVDRYDVPAGSLVIPNRQPEARLLATMLEFDTPISDEVLRREREGVLRDGDSIMYDTTAWNLGMMFGLETLEVPSHLRAGLAPWAVSEADNPAPEAVGEGMGWLASGLDDASVGFAARLLEQGVRVRLTDEATRLDGTDSPRGSVVVLRYDNPPEAGVDADGHWQQLATRVTDTANELNLPVTAFTNGAGEGEFADAGSHHFVALQRPQIAIVTRGSTSGYDYGTIWHSIDRHLGIRHSHLDRNMLGFLDLRRYNVIVLPDLYWGQLSDSERDALKTWTRAGGTLIAIDGATGALTDADAEFSSVRTLGSVLDKLDDYETRLQREWLANNVSLDDDAIWSHTAPVEVDYPWRKAPARPKTDELKQMDAWQAQFMPSGAYVAARVDQHHWLTSGVGEVLPVLVQNNPLLMSGDESRAVVRLGVYREVEPSGWQGILNAAGVSSDNGEGTTRVGWAALPEQHELRLRMSGLLWPEAAQRVANAAWVTRESVGDGQLILFAGSPMFRGASYGTNRLLLNALVYGPGLGADAPISP
;
A
#
# COMPACT_ATOMS: atom_id res chain seq x y z
N MET A 1 -81.21 27.29 -36.48
CA MET A 1 -82.15 26.15 -36.59
C MET A 1 -81.34 24.87 -36.78
N ARG A 2 -81.48 23.92 -35.86
CA ARG A 2 -81.24 22.45 -35.91
C ARG A 2 -80.31 21.80 -36.96
N ARG A 3 -79.42 20.92 -36.41
CA ARG A 3 -79.01 19.54 -36.83
C ARG A 3 -78.23 19.41 -38.17
N SER A 4 -77.32 18.47 -38.44
CA SER A 4 -76.54 17.40 -37.76
C SER A 4 -75.67 16.74 -38.88
N VAL A 5 -74.65 15.94 -38.50
CA VAL A 5 -74.04 14.79 -39.25
C VAL A 5 -72.75 15.03 -40.10
N THR A 6 -71.61 14.62 -39.49
CA THR A 6 -70.52 13.69 -39.94
C THR A 6 -69.51 14.00 -41.08
N CYS A 7 -68.24 13.65 -40.77
CA CYS A 7 -67.14 13.08 -41.59
C CYS A 7 -65.85 13.92 -41.84
N PHE A 8 -64.77 13.46 -41.18
CA PHE A 8 -63.41 13.11 -41.65
C PHE A 8 -62.58 13.96 -42.66
N LEU A 9 -61.27 13.98 -42.34
CA LEU A 9 -60.03 14.14 -43.15
C LEU A 9 -59.26 15.46 -43.00
N THR A 10 -58.18 15.49 -42.19
CA THR A 10 -56.76 15.13 -42.45
C THR A 10 -56.08 15.97 -43.53
N ALA A 11 -55.12 16.82 -43.13
CA ALA A 11 -53.98 17.21 -43.96
C ALA A 11 -52.76 17.46 -43.06
N LEU A 12 -51.88 16.46 -43.10
CA LEU A 12 -50.60 16.30 -42.40
C LEU A 12 -49.54 17.19 -43.07
N THR A 13 -48.86 18.06 -42.31
CA THR A 13 -47.57 18.64 -42.73
C THR A 13 -46.46 17.65 -42.40
N LEU A 14 -45.87 17.06 -43.43
CA LEU A 14 -44.63 16.27 -43.36
C LEU A 14 -43.47 17.17 -42.92
N LEU A 15 -43.02 17.02 -41.67
CA LEU A 15 -41.61 17.21 -41.31
C LEU A 15 -40.97 15.83 -41.39
N ALA A 16 -40.29 15.57 -42.50
CA ALA A 16 -39.46 14.39 -42.67
C ALA A 16 -38.24 14.54 -41.74
N SER A 17 -38.34 13.95 -40.55
CA SER A 17 -37.19 13.62 -39.73
C SER A 17 -36.40 12.55 -40.47
N THR A 18 -35.49 12.95 -41.37
CA THR A 18 -34.46 12.04 -41.85
C THR A 18 -33.53 11.79 -40.67
N THR A 19 -33.86 10.79 -39.86
CA THR A 19 -32.87 10.12 -39.02
C THR A 19 -31.81 9.60 -39.98
N LEU A 20 -30.67 10.28 -40.08
CA LEU A 20 -29.46 9.66 -40.61
C LEU A 20 -29.17 8.48 -39.69
N ALA A 21 -29.68 7.30 -40.03
CA ALA A 21 -29.17 6.07 -39.48
C ALA A 21 -27.69 6.01 -39.87
N ALA A 22 -26.81 5.84 -38.89
CA ALA A 22 -25.47 5.34 -39.17
C ALA A 22 -25.65 4.11 -40.07
N ARG A 23 -24.87 3.99 -41.15
CA ARG A 23 -24.94 2.80 -42.00
C ARG A 23 -24.79 1.58 -41.08
N ASP A 24 -25.78 0.70 -41.08
CA ASP A 24 -25.73 -0.54 -40.31
C ASP A 24 -24.44 -1.29 -40.67
N ASN A 25 -23.66 -1.66 -39.66
CA ASN A 25 -22.54 -2.57 -39.85
C ASN A 25 -23.05 -3.85 -40.52
N LEU A 26 -22.23 -4.49 -41.37
CA LEU A 26 -22.55 -5.83 -41.86
C LEU A 26 -22.74 -6.76 -40.66
N ALA A 27 -23.77 -7.60 -40.72
CA ALA A 27 -23.98 -8.62 -39.68
C ALA A 27 -22.74 -9.53 -39.62
N PRO A 28 -22.22 -9.83 -38.42
CA PRO A 28 -21.10 -10.74 -38.28
C PRO A 28 -21.47 -12.15 -38.76
N THR A 29 -20.48 -12.86 -39.30
CA THR A 29 -20.64 -14.29 -39.62
C THR A 29 -20.90 -15.08 -38.33
N PRO A 30 -21.82 -16.05 -38.33
CA PRO A 30 -22.03 -16.93 -37.17
C PRO A 30 -20.73 -17.63 -36.75
N PHE A 31 -20.51 -17.77 -35.44
CA PHE A 31 -19.35 -18.45 -34.88
C PHE A 31 -19.81 -19.53 -33.88
N PRO A 32 -20.12 -20.76 -34.35
CA PRO A 32 -20.76 -21.79 -33.53
C PRO A 32 -19.95 -22.24 -32.30
N GLU A 33 -18.62 -22.12 -32.34
CA GLU A 33 -17.75 -22.46 -31.19
C GLU A 33 -17.97 -21.54 -29.97
N LEU A 34 -18.66 -20.41 -30.13
CA LEU A 34 -19.03 -19.49 -29.03
C LEU A 34 -20.41 -19.78 -28.44
N GLU A 35 -21.17 -20.73 -28.99
CA GLU A 35 -22.49 -21.08 -28.45
C GLU A 35 -22.33 -21.98 -27.21
N TYR A 36 -22.65 -21.42 -26.03
CA TYR A 36 -22.67 -22.17 -24.78
C TYR A 36 -24.05 -22.81 -24.56
N HIS A 37 -24.16 -24.13 -24.74
CA HIS A 37 -25.44 -24.85 -24.70
C HIS A 37 -25.84 -25.38 -23.31
N THR A 38 -25.01 -25.18 -22.30
CA THR A 38 -25.29 -25.61 -20.93
C THR A 38 -26.00 -24.47 -20.19
N ALA A 39 -27.12 -24.77 -19.54
CA ALA A 39 -27.79 -23.77 -18.70
C ALA A 39 -26.87 -23.36 -17.54
N LEU A 40 -26.74 -22.05 -17.30
CA LEU A 40 -25.93 -21.52 -16.20
C LEU A 40 -26.50 -21.84 -14.82
N LEU A 41 -27.82 -22.01 -14.75
CA LEU A 41 -28.56 -22.31 -13.53
C LEU A 41 -29.41 -23.58 -13.71
N PRO A 42 -29.40 -24.49 -12.74
CA PRO A 42 -30.31 -25.64 -12.75
C PRO A 42 -31.70 -25.26 -12.20
N GLY A 43 -32.66 -26.19 -12.34
CA GLY A 43 -33.95 -26.13 -11.66
C GLY A 43 -34.98 -25.19 -12.30
N GLU A 44 -36.14 -25.10 -11.64
CA GLU A 44 -37.23 -24.18 -11.98
C GLU A 44 -37.16 -22.93 -11.10
N HIS A 45 -37.55 -21.78 -11.68
CA HIS A 45 -37.52 -20.47 -11.03
C HIS A 45 -38.91 -19.84 -11.00
N ASP A 46 -39.24 -19.17 -9.90
CA ASP A 46 -40.49 -18.44 -9.70
C ASP A 46 -40.58 -17.29 -10.71
N PRO A 47 -41.59 -17.28 -11.61
CA PRO A 47 -41.75 -16.23 -12.61
C PRO A 47 -42.10 -14.86 -12.01
N ALA A 48 -42.37 -14.76 -10.70
CA ALA A 48 -42.55 -13.49 -10.01
C ALA A 48 -41.24 -12.71 -9.85
N ILE A 49 -40.10 -13.39 -9.85
CA ILE A 49 -38.78 -12.73 -9.82
C ILE A 49 -38.38 -12.39 -11.26
N PRO A 50 -38.13 -11.12 -11.60
CA PRO A 50 -37.71 -10.73 -12.94
C PRO A 50 -36.43 -11.46 -13.37
N VAL A 51 -36.44 -12.01 -14.58
CA VAL A 51 -35.29 -12.79 -15.08
C VAL A 51 -34.15 -11.86 -15.54
N PRO A 52 -32.87 -12.19 -15.27
CA PRO A 52 -31.73 -11.32 -15.62
C PRO A 52 -31.65 -10.94 -17.10
N GLU A 53 -32.03 -11.84 -18.01
CA GLU A 53 -32.00 -11.57 -19.46
C GLU A 53 -32.90 -10.39 -19.87
N ASP A 54 -34.09 -10.29 -19.28
CA ASP A 54 -35.04 -9.21 -19.56
C ASP A 54 -34.55 -7.87 -18.98
N LEU A 55 -33.88 -7.91 -17.83
CA LEU A 55 -33.34 -6.73 -17.15
C LEU A 55 -32.10 -6.18 -17.87
N LEU A 56 -31.23 -7.06 -18.35
CA LEU A 56 -29.99 -6.70 -19.05
C LEU A 56 -30.23 -6.37 -20.53
N GLY A 57 -31.28 -6.93 -21.15
CA GLY A 57 -31.51 -6.85 -22.59
C GLY A 57 -30.59 -7.75 -23.42
N PHE A 58 -29.90 -8.68 -22.77
CA PHE A 58 -29.07 -9.72 -23.38
C PHE A 58 -28.94 -10.92 -22.44
N THR A 59 -28.73 -12.10 -23.01
CA THR A 59 -28.51 -13.34 -22.25
C THR A 59 -27.28 -13.22 -21.35
N PRO A 60 -27.38 -13.49 -20.03
CA PRO A 60 -26.23 -13.50 -19.12
C PRO A 60 -25.09 -14.38 -19.61
N GLY A 61 -23.84 -13.94 -19.40
CA GLY A 61 -22.66 -14.64 -19.93
C GLY A 61 -22.36 -14.38 -21.41
N LYS A 62 -23.16 -13.56 -22.10
CA LYS A 62 -22.85 -13.10 -23.48
C LYS A 62 -21.76 -12.04 -23.52
N ARG A 63 -21.78 -11.11 -22.56
CA ARG A 63 -20.79 -10.05 -22.34
C ARG A 63 -20.82 -9.66 -20.87
N PRO A 64 -19.77 -9.03 -20.33
CA PRO A 64 -19.83 -8.46 -18.99
C PRO A 64 -20.89 -7.37 -18.90
N ALA A 65 -21.73 -7.44 -17.87
CA ALA A 65 -22.66 -6.36 -17.53
C ALA A 65 -21.92 -5.14 -16.97
N THR A 66 -22.31 -3.92 -17.34
CA THR A 66 -21.75 -2.72 -16.68
C THR A 66 -22.17 -2.66 -15.21
N TYR A 67 -21.47 -1.87 -14.40
CA TYR A 67 -21.85 -1.66 -13.00
C TYR A 67 -23.32 -1.21 -12.88
N ASP A 68 -23.75 -0.23 -13.68
CA ASP A 68 -25.13 0.28 -13.64
C ASP A 68 -26.16 -0.79 -14.02
N GLU A 69 -25.86 -1.61 -15.05
CA GLU A 69 -26.71 -2.74 -15.46
C GLU A 69 -26.83 -3.78 -14.34
N LEU A 70 -25.72 -4.13 -13.68
CA LEU A 70 -25.70 -5.08 -12.57
C LEU A 70 -26.53 -4.58 -11.39
N ILE A 71 -26.28 -3.36 -10.93
CA ILE A 71 -26.97 -2.79 -9.76
C ILE A 71 -28.46 -2.65 -10.06
N ALA A 72 -28.85 -2.12 -11.22
CA ALA A 72 -30.26 -2.01 -11.59
C ALA A 72 -30.96 -3.38 -11.64
N ALA A 73 -30.31 -4.40 -12.20
CA ALA A 73 -30.88 -5.73 -12.26
C ALA A 73 -31.03 -6.37 -10.88
N ILE A 74 -29.99 -6.27 -10.03
CA ILE A 74 -30.01 -6.80 -8.66
C ILE A 74 -31.10 -6.11 -7.84
N THR A 75 -31.20 -4.78 -7.89
CA THR A 75 -32.25 -4.04 -7.19
C THR A 75 -33.64 -4.50 -7.62
N ALA A 76 -33.89 -4.66 -8.91
CA ALA A 76 -35.20 -5.11 -9.41
C ALA A 76 -35.57 -6.53 -8.91
N MET A 77 -34.60 -7.43 -8.80
CA MET A 77 -34.82 -8.79 -8.26
C MET A 77 -35.02 -8.78 -6.75
N VAL A 78 -34.25 -7.98 -6.02
CA VAL A 78 -34.38 -7.83 -4.56
C VAL A 78 -35.72 -7.22 -4.20
N ASP A 79 -36.18 -6.17 -4.91
CA ASP A 79 -37.49 -5.53 -4.69
C ASP A 79 -38.67 -6.48 -4.95
N ALA A 80 -38.47 -7.52 -5.76
CA ALA A 80 -39.47 -8.54 -6.07
C ALA A 80 -39.47 -9.74 -5.10
N SER A 81 -38.52 -9.82 -4.17
CA SER A 81 -38.32 -10.98 -3.29
C SER A 81 -38.43 -10.61 -1.81
N ASP A 82 -39.00 -11.50 -0.99
CA ASP A 82 -38.95 -11.40 0.48
C ASP A 82 -37.72 -12.12 1.09
N ARG A 83 -36.88 -12.73 0.24
CA ARG A 83 -35.68 -13.48 0.61
C ARG A 83 -34.40 -12.67 0.63
N ALA A 84 -34.44 -11.36 0.37
CA ALA A 84 -33.23 -10.54 0.35
C ALA A 84 -33.38 -9.11 0.86
N VAL A 85 -32.25 -8.55 1.28
CA VAL A 85 -32.06 -7.13 1.58
C VAL A 85 -30.74 -6.67 0.96
N MET A 86 -30.79 -5.60 0.16
CA MET A 86 -29.60 -4.96 -0.41
C MET A 86 -29.22 -3.74 0.44
N LEU A 87 -27.96 -3.66 0.88
CA LEU A 87 -27.47 -2.59 1.75
C LEU A 87 -26.21 -1.94 1.16
N PRO A 88 -26.14 -0.59 1.12
CA PRO A 88 -24.89 0.10 0.80
C PRO A 88 -23.91 -0.02 1.97
N TYR A 89 -22.61 -0.12 1.67
CA TYR A 89 -21.56 -0.19 2.69
C TYR A 89 -20.45 0.85 2.50
N ALA A 90 -20.25 1.39 1.30
CA ALA A 90 -19.26 2.41 0.99
C ALA A 90 -19.65 3.18 -0.27
N THR A 91 -18.91 4.25 -0.54
CA THR A 91 -18.94 4.99 -1.80
C THR A 91 -17.49 5.13 -2.29
N THR A 92 -17.24 4.88 -3.57
CA THR A 92 -15.90 5.00 -4.16
C THR A 92 -15.44 6.45 -4.31
N HIS A 93 -14.17 6.63 -4.67
CA HIS A 93 -13.62 7.95 -5.03
C HIS A 93 -14.36 8.61 -6.21
N GLU A 94 -14.92 7.82 -7.15
CA GLU A 94 -15.71 8.33 -8.26
C GLU A 94 -17.22 8.46 -7.95
N GLY A 95 -17.63 8.27 -6.69
CA GLY A 95 -19.01 8.47 -6.26
C GLY A 95 -19.95 7.30 -6.56
N ARG A 96 -19.44 6.08 -6.80
CA ARG A 96 -20.26 4.88 -6.98
C ARG A 96 -20.49 4.19 -5.64
N ASP A 97 -21.72 3.83 -5.34
CA ASP A 97 -22.05 3.09 -4.12
C ASP A 97 -21.64 1.61 -4.25
N LEU A 98 -21.09 1.04 -3.18
CA LEU A 98 -20.90 -0.40 -3.09
C LEU A 98 -21.97 -1.01 -2.22
N TYR A 99 -22.48 -2.16 -2.64
CA TYR A 99 -23.59 -2.85 -2.01
C TYR A 99 -23.23 -4.29 -1.71
N HIS A 100 -23.82 -4.84 -0.66
CA HIS A 100 -23.95 -6.29 -0.50
C HIS A 100 -25.43 -6.67 -0.42
N VAL A 101 -25.74 -7.89 -0.85
CA VAL A 101 -27.09 -8.47 -0.80
C VAL A 101 -27.09 -9.58 0.23
N ILE A 102 -27.89 -9.42 1.29
CA ILE A 102 -28.10 -10.43 2.33
C ILE A 102 -29.29 -11.27 1.90
N ILE A 103 -29.11 -12.58 1.78
CA ILE A 103 -30.07 -13.54 1.24
C ILE A 103 -30.29 -14.65 2.26
N SER A 104 -31.54 -14.87 2.65
CA SER A 104 -31.95 -15.93 3.59
C SER A 104 -33.48 -16.08 3.60
N THR A 105 -34.03 -16.88 4.52
CA THR A 105 -35.48 -16.91 4.74
C THR A 105 -35.97 -15.60 5.38
N PRO A 106 -37.23 -15.18 5.13
CA PRO A 106 -37.80 -13.97 5.73
C PRO A 106 -37.72 -13.93 7.26
N ASP A 107 -37.84 -15.09 7.93
CA ASP A 107 -37.69 -15.21 9.39
C ASP A 107 -36.28 -14.81 9.86
N LYS A 108 -35.23 -15.35 9.22
CA LYS A 108 -33.85 -15.03 9.58
C LYS A 108 -33.49 -13.58 9.24
N LEU A 109 -33.98 -13.06 8.12
CA LEU A 109 -33.80 -11.65 7.77
C LEU A 109 -34.43 -10.71 8.80
N GLY A 110 -35.62 -11.07 9.32
CA GLY A 110 -36.27 -10.35 10.41
C GLY A 110 -35.53 -10.43 11.75
N ARG A 111 -34.64 -11.41 11.92
CA ARG A 111 -33.84 -11.65 13.13
C ARG A 111 -32.34 -11.36 12.93
N ARG A 112 -31.97 -10.65 11.86
CA ARG A 112 -30.57 -10.33 11.54
C ARG A 112 -29.80 -9.74 12.72
N ASP A 113 -30.37 -8.76 13.41
CA ASP A 113 -29.69 -8.07 14.50
C ASP A 113 -29.44 -9.02 15.69
N GLU A 114 -30.33 -10.00 15.91
CA GLU A 114 -30.11 -11.07 16.89
C GLU A 114 -28.97 -12.01 16.47
N ILE A 115 -28.93 -12.41 15.19
CA ILE A 115 -27.88 -13.27 14.63
C ILE A 115 -26.51 -12.57 14.74
N GLN A 116 -26.44 -11.29 14.38
CA GLN A 116 -25.23 -10.47 14.51
C GLN A 116 -24.78 -10.35 15.97
N ALA A 117 -25.71 -10.14 16.91
CA ALA A 117 -25.38 -10.08 18.33
C ALA A 117 -24.88 -11.44 18.87
N ASP A 118 -25.47 -12.55 18.43
CA ASP A 118 -25.06 -13.89 18.85
C ASP A 118 -23.67 -14.25 18.33
N VAL A 119 -23.37 -14.00 17.05
CA VAL A 119 -22.04 -14.29 16.49
C VAL A 119 -20.97 -13.37 17.09
N ALA A 120 -21.30 -12.11 17.39
CA ALA A 120 -20.39 -11.20 18.10
C ALA A 120 -20.02 -11.71 19.51
N ARG A 121 -20.94 -12.39 20.20
CA ARG A 121 -20.65 -13.06 21.49
C ARG A 121 -19.73 -14.27 21.34
N LEU A 122 -19.76 -14.96 20.19
CA LEU A 122 -18.78 -16.01 19.89
C LEU A 122 -17.41 -15.41 19.56
N ALA A 123 -17.40 -14.28 18.85
CA ALA A 123 -16.18 -13.56 18.49
C ALA A 123 -15.44 -13.02 19.71
N ASP A 124 -16.15 -12.50 20.70
CA ASP A 124 -15.62 -12.10 22.01
C ASP A 124 -16.19 -12.97 23.16
N PRO A 125 -15.52 -14.08 23.50
CA PRO A 125 -16.04 -15.04 24.45
C PRO A 125 -15.70 -14.73 25.91
N ARG A 126 -15.16 -13.53 26.22
CA ARG A 126 -14.70 -13.17 27.58
C ARG A 126 -15.80 -13.31 28.64
N GLU A 127 -17.03 -12.97 28.26
CA GLU A 127 -18.21 -13.03 29.14
C GLU A 127 -19.15 -14.21 28.78
N LEU A 128 -18.72 -15.16 27.94
CA LEU A 128 -19.57 -16.23 27.42
C LEU A 128 -19.38 -17.56 28.19
N SER A 129 -20.43 -17.99 28.90
CA SER A 129 -20.47 -19.30 29.57
C SER A 129 -20.55 -20.48 28.60
N GLY A 130 -20.20 -21.68 29.05
CA GLY A 130 -20.25 -22.89 28.22
C GLY A 130 -21.66 -23.26 27.74
N GLY A 131 -22.65 -23.24 28.65
CA GLY A 131 -24.03 -23.60 28.30
C GLY A 131 -24.72 -22.58 27.38
N ASP A 132 -24.37 -21.30 27.53
CA ASP A 132 -24.85 -20.26 26.61
C ASP A 132 -24.25 -20.42 25.22
N ALA A 133 -22.97 -20.79 25.14
CA ALA A 133 -22.30 -21.02 23.86
C ALA A 133 -22.96 -22.14 23.04
N ASP A 134 -23.25 -23.30 23.64
CA ASP A 134 -23.91 -24.41 22.94
C ASP A 134 -25.31 -24.03 22.44
N THR A 135 -26.04 -23.24 23.24
CA THR A 135 -27.36 -22.72 22.87
C THR A 135 -27.28 -21.74 21.70
N ILE A 136 -26.27 -20.87 21.67
CA ILE A 136 -26.04 -19.94 20.56
C ILE A 136 -25.67 -20.72 19.29
N ILE A 137 -24.71 -21.65 19.37
CA ILE A 137 -24.23 -22.41 18.21
C ILE A 137 -25.36 -23.21 17.55
N SER A 138 -26.18 -23.90 18.34
CA SER A 138 -27.31 -24.72 17.83
C SER A 138 -28.46 -23.96 17.17
N ARG A 139 -28.48 -22.63 17.27
CA ARG A 139 -29.52 -21.78 16.64
C ARG A 139 -28.98 -20.81 15.60
N LEU A 140 -27.66 -20.65 15.54
CA LEU A 140 -27.02 -19.75 14.57
C LEU A 140 -27.04 -20.41 13.19
N PRO A 141 -27.48 -19.68 12.15
CA PRO A 141 -27.27 -20.13 10.78
C PRO A 141 -25.79 -20.05 10.42
N GLY A 142 -25.37 -20.81 9.41
CA GLY A 142 -24.06 -20.59 8.79
C GLY A 142 -24.02 -19.24 8.07
N ILE A 143 -22.92 -18.50 8.21
CA ILE A 143 -22.77 -17.17 7.60
C ILE A 143 -21.70 -17.24 6.50
N ALA A 144 -22.09 -17.00 5.26
CA ALA A 144 -21.20 -16.95 4.10
C ALA A 144 -21.08 -15.52 3.58
N TRP A 145 -19.84 -15.03 3.42
CA TRP A 145 -19.54 -13.81 2.67
C TRP A 145 -18.95 -14.18 1.31
N MET A 146 -19.55 -13.67 0.24
CA MET A 146 -19.20 -13.99 -1.14
C MET A 146 -18.81 -12.70 -1.86
N GLY A 147 -17.51 -12.43 -1.97
CA GLY A 147 -17.00 -11.25 -2.67
C GLY A 147 -16.59 -11.58 -4.10
N TYR A 148 -16.92 -10.72 -5.05
CA TYR A 148 -16.51 -10.87 -6.45
C TYR A 148 -15.91 -9.60 -7.04
N SER A 149 -14.98 -9.78 -7.99
CA SER A 149 -14.45 -8.71 -8.84
C SER A 149 -13.83 -7.55 -8.04
N ILE A 150 -12.93 -7.85 -7.09
CA ILE A 150 -12.08 -6.84 -6.43
C ILE A 150 -11.08 -6.20 -7.38
N HIS A 151 -10.74 -6.91 -8.44
CA HIS A 151 -10.12 -6.34 -9.62
C HIS A 151 -11.20 -6.08 -10.67
N GLY A 152 -11.32 -4.83 -11.11
CA GLY A 152 -12.42 -4.43 -11.99
C GLY A 152 -12.39 -5.08 -13.38
N ASN A 153 -11.25 -5.62 -13.81
CA ASN A 153 -11.10 -6.34 -15.07
C ASN A 153 -11.30 -7.86 -14.97
N GLU A 154 -11.61 -8.41 -13.79
CA GLU A 154 -11.89 -9.83 -13.56
C GLU A 154 -13.41 -10.00 -13.50
N SER A 155 -14.04 -10.03 -14.68
CA SER A 155 -15.43 -9.59 -14.84
C SER A 155 -16.48 -10.67 -14.68
N SER A 156 -16.18 -11.93 -14.95
CA SER A 156 -17.11 -13.07 -14.86
C SER A 156 -17.58 -13.34 -13.44
N GLY A 157 -16.78 -12.98 -12.42
CA GLY A 157 -17.19 -13.05 -11.02
C GLY A 157 -18.47 -12.24 -10.72
N ALA A 158 -18.54 -10.98 -11.17
CA ALA A 158 -19.71 -10.13 -10.96
C ALA A 158 -20.97 -10.63 -11.69
N ASP A 159 -20.81 -11.14 -12.91
CA ASP A 159 -21.91 -11.72 -13.68
C ASP A 159 -22.37 -13.05 -13.05
N ALA A 160 -21.45 -13.82 -12.47
CA ALA A 160 -21.78 -15.00 -11.65
C ALA A 160 -22.51 -14.61 -10.36
N ALA A 161 -22.12 -13.51 -9.71
CA ALA A 161 -22.83 -12.98 -8.55
C ALA A 161 -24.28 -12.62 -8.90
N LEU A 162 -24.53 -11.94 -10.03
CA LEU A 162 -25.88 -11.67 -10.54
C LEU A 162 -26.70 -12.96 -10.70
N MET A 163 -26.12 -13.98 -11.33
CA MET A 163 -26.80 -15.25 -11.57
C MET A 163 -27.05 -16.04 -10.27
N SER A 164 -26.10 -16.04 -9.35
CA SER A 164 -26.24 -16.66 -8.03
C SER A 164 -27.32 -15.97 -7.19
N ILE A 165 -27.36 -14.64 -7.18
CA ILE A 165 -28.43 -13.86 -6.54
C ILE A 165 -29.78 -14.26 -7.12
N TYR A 166 -29.93 -14.21 -8.45
CA TYR A 166 -31.19 -14.60 -9.10
C TYR A 166 -31.60 -16.03 -8.71
N HIS A 167 -30.68 -16.99 -8.74
CA HIS A 167 -30.99 -18.37 -8.41
C HIS A 167 -31.46 -18.54 -6.96
N LEU A 168 -30.81 -17.89 -6.00
CA LEU A 168 -31.20 -17.97 -4.59
C LEU A 168 -32.58 -17.33 -4.34
N LEU A 169 -32.93 -16.25 -5.05
CA LEU A 169 -34.21 -15.57 -4.89
C LEU A 169 -35.35 -16.31 -5.59
N ALA A 170 -35.11 -16.82 -6.79
CA ALA A 170 -36.15 -17.34 -7.66
C ALA A 170 -36.31 -18.86 -7.59
N SER A 171 -35.28 -19.63 -7.20
CA SER A 171 -35.38 -21.10 -7.24
C SER A 171 -36.48 -21.64 -6.32
N THR A 172 -37.24 -22.58 -6.86
CA THR A 172 -38.20 -23.41 -6.12
C THR A 172 -37.68 -24.81 -5.82
N ASP A 173 -36.42 -25.09 -6.14
CA ASP A 173 -35.78 -26.38 -5.88
C ASP A 173 -35.63 -26.61 -4.36
N PRO A 174 -36.05 -27.78 -3.84
CA PRO A 174 -35.90 -28.13 -2.42
C PRO A 174 -34.48 -27.97 -1.88
N SER A 175 -33.45 -28.23 -2.71
CA SER A 175 -32.05 -28.08 -2.32
C SER A 175 -31.69 -26.62 -2.02
N VAL A 176 -32.19 -25.67 -2.82
CA VAL A 176 -31.96 -24.23 -2.61
C VAL A 176 -32.77 -23.72 -1.42
N THR A 177 -34.02 -24.16 -1.26
CA THR A 177 -34.82 -23.73 -0.10
C THR A 177 -34.23 -24.27 1.21
N ALA A 178 -33.74 -25.51 1.24
CA ALA A 178 -33.04 -26.08 2.40
C ALA A 178 -31.75 -25.32 2.70
N LEU A 179 -31.01 -24.90 1.67
CA LEU A 179 -29.82 -24.06 1.84
C LEU A 179 -30.14 -22.74 2.57
N LEU A 180 -31.21 -22.06 2.17
CA LEU A 180 -31.66 -20.81 2.82
C LEU A 180 -32.20 -21.05 4.25
N GLU A 181 -32.68 -22.25 4.55
CA GLU A 181 -33.08 -22.65 5.90
C GLU A 181 -31.88 -22.83 6.85
N GLU A 182 -30.68 -23.06 6.34
CA GLU A 182 -29.47 -23.23 7.16
C GLU A 182 -28.57 -21.98 7.16
N LEU A 183 -28.66 -21.13 6.13
CA LEU A 183 -27.67 -20.07 5.89
C LEU A 183 -28.19 -18.63 5.90
N VAL A 184 -27.29 -17.72 6.24
CA VAL A 184 -27.31 -16.32 5.81
C VAL A 184 -26.19 -16.13 4.79
N ILE A 185 -26.56 -15.80 3.56
CA ILE A 185 -25.64 -15.65 2.43
C ILE A 185 -25.51 -14.17 2.11
N ILE A 186 -24.29 -13.64 2.08
CA ILE A 186 -24.03 -12.23 1.82
C ILE A 186 -23.19 -12.15 0.54
N ILE A 187 -23.72 -11.54 -0.51
CA ILE A 187 -23.04 -11.41 -1.80
C ILE A 187 -22.65 -9.95 -2.02
N ASP A 188 -21.36 -9.67 -2.13
CA ASP A 188 -20.80 -8.42 -2.66
C ASP A 188 -20.49 -8.63 -4.15
N PRO A 189 -21.36 -8.15 -5.07
CA PRO A 189 -21.28 -8.50 -6.48
C PRO A 189 -20.13 -7.79 -7.22
N VAL A 190 -19.68 -6.63 -6.74
CA VAL A 190 -18.61 -5.85 -7.39
C VAL A 190 -17.84 -5.05 -6.35
N MET A 191 -16.70 -5.61 -5.92
CA MET A 191 -15.82 -4.99 -4.94
C MET A 191 -15.01 -3.79 -5.46
N ASN A 192 -14.93 -3.59 -6.78
CA ASN A 192 -14.23 -2.46 -7.41
C ASN A 192 -15.00 -1.90 -8.62
N PRO A 193 -16.03 -1.08 -8.39
CA PRO A 193 -16.88 -0.58 -9.46
C PRO A 193 -16.18 0.46 -10.35
N ASP A 194 -15.22 1.22 -9.83
CA ASP A 194 -14.45 2.20 -10.60
C ASP A 194 -13.54 1.51 -11.63
N GLY A 195 -12.81 0.48 -11.21
CA GLY A 195 -12.03 -0.37 -12.11
C GLY A 195 -12.91 -1.07 -13.14
N ARG A 196 -14.09 -1.57 -12.73
CA ARG A 196 -15.04 -2.24 -13.63
C ARG A 196 -15.61 -1.29 -14.69
N ALA A 197 -15.97 -0.07 -14.29
CA ALA A 197 -16.47 0.94 -15.22
C ALA A 197 -15.41 1.29 -16.28
N ARG A 198 -14.15 1.45 -15.86
CA ARG A 198 -13.01 1.65 -16.76
C ARG A 198 -12.83 0.45 -17.71
N PHE A 199 -12.88 -0.76 -17.18
CA PHE A 199 -12.68 -1.97 -17.96
C PHE A 199 -13.78 -2.18 -19.01
N THR A 200 -15.04 -2.17 -18.59
CA THR A 200 -16.19 -2.36 -19.50
C THR A 200 -16.27 -1.28 -20.57
N LYS A 201 -15.86 -0.04 -20.24
CA LYS A 201 -15.69 1.02 -21.24
C LYS A 201 -14.58 0.69 -22.26
N SER A 202 -13.44 0.17 -21.81
CA SER A 202 -12.36 -0.24 -22.71
C SER A 202 -12.80 -1.34 -23.69
N LEU A 203 -13.64 -2.28 -23.25
CA LEU A 203 -14.21 -3.31 -24.11
C LEU A 203 -15.08 -2.70 -25.20
N GLN A 204 -15.99 -1.78 -24.83
CA GLN A 204 -16.85 -1.08 -25.80
C GLN A 204 -16.05 -0.31 -26.86
N GLU A 205 -14.90 0.26 -26.50
CA GLU A 205 -14.03 0.99 -27.42
C GLU A 205 -13.24 0.06 -28.37
N ALA A 206 -12.79 -1.09 -27.87
CA ALA A 206 -12.00 -2.05 -28.64
C ALA A 206 -12.85 -3.04 -29.46
N ARG A 207 -14.15 -3.13 -29.20
CA ARG A 207 -15.04 -4.13 -29.80
C ARG A 207 -15.25 -3.93 -31.32
N GLY A 208 -15.10 -5.03 -32.07
CA GLY A 208 -15.45 -5.12 -33.49
C GLY A 208 -16.88 -5.61 -33.73
N ALA A 209 -17.33 -5.58 -34.98
CA ALA A 209 -18.65 -6.09 -35.35
C ALA A 209 -18.77 -7.63 -35.21
N ALA A 210 -17.66 -8.35 -35.39
CA ALA A 210 -17.57 -9.80 -35.21
C ALA A 210 -16.88 -10.13 -33.86
N PRO A 211 -17.27 -11.25 -33.23
CA PRO A 211 -16.67 -11.68 -31.97
C PRO A 211 -15.17 -11.97 -32.12
N ASN A 212 -14.41 -11.74 -31.05
CA ASN A 212 -12.96 -11.86 -31.08
C ASN A 212 -12.42 -12.77 -29.98
N VAL A 213 -11.89 -13.93 -30.38
CA VAL A 213 -11.33 -14.96 -29.50
C VAL A 213 -9.80 -14.95 -29.40
N ASP A 214 -9.14 -13.97 -30.03
CA ASP A 214 -7.69 -13.80 -29.96
C ASP A 214 -7.31 -13.02 -28.70
N ASP A 215 -6.75 -13.70 -27.70
CA ASP A 215 -6.36 -13.10 -26.41
C ASP A 215 -5.17 -12.13 -26.51
N GLN A 216 -4.56 -12.00 -27.69
CA GLN A 216 -3.56 -10.96 -27.98
C GLN A 216 -4.19 -9.63 -28.42
N SER A 217 -5.47 -9.64 -28.77
CA SER A 217 -6.22 -8.45 -29.18
C SER A 217 -6.29 -7.40 -28.06
N LEU A 218 -6.39 -6.11 -28.44
CA LEU A 218 -6.63 -5.02 -27.49
C LEU A 218 -7.91 -5.22 -26.68
N LEU A 219 -8.90 -5.94 -27.22
CA LEU A 219 -10.11 -6.33 -26.49
C LEU A 219 -9.78 -7.10 -25.20
N HIS A 220 -8.73 -7.94 -25.23
CA HIS A 220 -8.34 -8.77 -24.10
C HIS A 220 -7.18 -8.18 -23.27
N ARG A 221 -6.29 -7.41 -23.91
CA ARG A 221 -5.09 -6.82 -23.30
C ARG A 221 -5.28 -5.45 -22.62
N GLN A 222 -6.37 -4.72 -22.93
CA GLN A 222 -6.66 -3.37 -22.42
C GLN A 222 -5.59 -2.31 -22.77
N SER A 223 -5.95 -1.03 -22.64
CA SER A 223 -5.03 0.10 -22.68
C SER A 223 -4.67 0.56 -21.27
N TRP A 224 -3.55 1.27 -21.13
CA TRP A 224 -3.20 1.93 -19.87
C TRP A 224 -4.14 3.14 -19.63
N PRO A 225 -4.68 3.36 -18.42
CA PRO A 225 -4.53 2.50 -17.25
C PRO A 225 -5.53 1.33 -17.30
N TRP A 226 -5.09 0.16 -16.82
CA TRP A 226 -5.92 -1.05 -16.80
C TRP A 226 -7.07 -0.94 -15.78
N GLY A 227 -8.10 -1.77 -15.94
CA GLY A 227 -9.26 -1.84 -15.05
C GLY A 227 -9.03 -2.56 -13.72
N ARG A 228 -7.81 -3.04 -13.44
CA ARG A 228 -7.51 -3.81 -12.23
C ARG A 228 -7.68 -2.99 -10.95
N GLY A 229 -7.02 -1.83 -10.87
CA GLY A 229 -7.06 -0.98 -9.68
C GLY A 229 -8.27 -0.05 -9.62
N ASN A 230 -8.50 0.55 -8.45
CA ASN A 230 -9.57 1.55 -8.23
C ASN A 230 -9.27 2.89 -8.92
N HIS A 231 -9.89 4.00 -8.48
CA HIS A 231 -9.64 5.34 -9.01
C HIS A 231 -8.15 5.72 -9.05
N TYR A 232 -7.44 5.57 -7.92
CA TYR A 232 -6.00 5.82 -7.81
C TYR A 232 -5.15 4.62 -8.27
N LEU A 233 -5.74 3.65 -8.97
CA LEU A 233 -5.07 2.45 -9.46
C LEU A 233 -4.49 1.54 -8.35
N TYR A 234 -5.00 1.64 -7.12
CA TYR A 234 -4.61 0.75 -6.03
C TYR A 234 -5.15 -0.66 -6.29
N ASP A 235 -4.32 -1.66 -6.03
CA ASP A 235 -4.78 -3.04 -5.89
C ASP A 235 -5.51 -3.18 -4.55
N LEU A 236 -6.84 -3.22 -4.59
CA LEU A 236 -7.68 -3.33 -3.39
C LEU A 236 -7.49 -4.68 -2.68
N ASN A 237 -7.01 -5.73 -3.37
CA ASN A 237 -6.67 -7.01 -2.74
C ASN A 237 -5.27 -6.99 -2.10
N ARG A 238 -4.75 -5.82 -1.73
CA ARG A 238 -3.59 -5.63 -0.86
C ARG A 238 -3.86 -4.66 0.29
N ASP A 239 -5.08 -4.13 0.38
CA ASP A 239 -5.43 -3.00 1.23
C ASP A 239 -6.15 -3.42 2.53
N TYR A 240 -6.50 -4.70 2.70
CA TYR A 240 -7.36 -5.19 3.79
C TYR A 240 -6.82 -4.90 5.20
N ILE A 241 -5.50 -4.84 5.38
CA ILE A 241 -4.85 -4.48 6.65
C ILE A 241 -4.40 -3.01 6.71
N LEU A 242 -4.45 -2.30 5.59
CA LEU A 242 -3.93 -0.94 5.43
C LEU A 242 -5.05 0.11 5.49
N GLY A 243 -6.21 -0.20 4.90
CA GLY A 243 -7.40 0.64 4.95
C GLY A 243 -7.22 2.01 4.29
N VAL A 244 -6.39 2.09 3.23
CA VAL A 244 -6.11 3.35 2.53
C VAL A 244 -7.35 3.83 1.78
N ASN A 245 -8.11 2.91 1.20
CA ASN A 245 -9.23 3.24 0.31
C ASN A 245 -10.60 3.09 0.98
N PRO A 246 -11.58 3.97 0.67
CA PRO A 246 -12.92 3.91 1.25
C PRO A 246 -13.65 2.61 0.91
N GLU A 247 -13.41 2.04 -0.28
CA GLU A 247 -13.97 0.76 -0.71
C GLU A 247 -13.58 -0.36 0.27
N THR A 248 -12.30 -0.41 0.66
CA THR A 248 -11.78 -1.39 1.62
C THR A 248 -12.31 -1.13 3.02
N ARG A 249 -12.32 0.13 3.48
CA ARG A 249 -12.79 0.48 4.83
C ARG A 249 -14.23 0.03 5.08
N GLY A 250 -15.15 0.41 4.19
CA GLY A 250 -16.55 0.00 4.35
C GLY A 250 -16.78 -1.50 4.15
N LYS A 251 -15.99 -2.15 3.28
CA LYS A 251 -16.07 -3.60 3.07
C LYS A 251 -15.65 -4.38 4.32
N VAL A 252 -14.51 -4.05 4.90
CA VAL A 252 -14.02 -4.68 6.14
C VAL A 252 -14.98 -4.42 7.29
N ASP A 253 -15.52 -3.19 7.42
CA ASP A 253 -16.56 -2.89 8.42
C ASP A 253 -17.78 -3.78 8.24
N ALA A 254 -18.22 -4.01 7.01
CA ALA A 254 -19.36 -4.87 6.72
C ALA A 254 -19.06 -6.35 7.02
N ILE A 255 -17.92 -6.88 6.57
CA ILE A 255 -17.49 -8.27 6.86
C ILE A 255 -17.39 -8.49 8.37
N ASN A 256 -16.74 -7.58 9.09
CA ASN A 256 -16.46 -7.73 10.51
C ASN A 256 -17.71 -7.63 11.39
N ARG A 257 -18.81 -7.02 10.91
CA ARG A 257 -20.12 -7.04 11.61
C ARG A 257 -20.78 -8.41 11.58
N TRP A 258 -20.46 -9.23 10.59
CA TRP A 258 -21.10 -10.52 10.36
C TRP A 258 -20.27 -11.71 10.86
N TYR A 259 -18.97 -11.54 11.07
CA TYR A 259 -18.05 -12.62 11.47
C TYR A 259 -18.31 -13.91 10.68
N PRO A 260 -18.22 -13.86 9.34
CA PRO A 260 -18.59 -14.99 8.50
C PRO A 260 -17.70 -16.20 8.77
N GLN A 261 -18.22 -17.38 8.52
CA GLN A 261 -17.44 -18.63 8.63
C GLN A 261 -16.63 -18.91 7.37
N ILE A 262 -17.12 -18.45 6.22
CA ILE A 262 -16.38 -18.46 4.96
C ILE A 262 -16.38 -17.08 4.31
N VAL A 263 -15.26 -16.72 3.70
CA VAL A 263 -15.13 -15.55 2.83
C VAL A 263 -14.61 -16.03 1.48
N ILE A 264 -15.46 -15.98 0.46
CA ILE A 264 -15.07 -16.23 -0.92
C ILE A 264 -14.44 -14.98 -1.51
N ASP A 265 -13.31 -15.17 -2.18
CA ASP A 265 -12.62 -14.15 -2.97
C ASP A 265 -12.65 -14.54 -4.46
N GLY A 266 -13.61 -14.00 -5.20
CA GLY A 266 -13.85 -14.30 -6.60
C GLY A 266 -12.95 -13.50 -7.55
N HIS A 267 -11.93 -14.17 -8.10
CA HIS A 267 -10.90 -13.63 -8.99
C HIS A 267 -10.83 -14.29 -10.37
N GLU A 268 -10.02 -13.69 -11.24
CA GLU A 268 -9.58 -14.28 -12.49
C GLU A 268 -8.07 -14.17 -12.72
N MET A 269 -7.52 -15.16 -13.44
CA MET A 269 -6.11 -15.28 -13.80
C MET A 269 -5.92 -15.31 -15.33
N GLY A 270 -4.71 -15.65 -15.78
CA GLY A 270 -4.34 -15.70 -17.20
C GLY A 270 -5.35 -16.43 -18.08
N SER A 271 -5.64 -15.89 -19.26
CA SER A 271 -6.59 -16.42 -20.24
C SER A 271 -6.23 -17.80 -20.79
N GLN A 272 -5.00 -18.27 -20.54
CA GLN A 272 -4.49 -19.59 -20.95
C GLN A 272 -4.48 -20.62 -19.79
N GLU A 273 -4.91 -20.24 -18.59
CA GLU A 273 -5.04 -21.12 -17.41
C GLU A 273 -6.38 -21.85 -17.34
N THR A 274 -6.65 -22.68 -16.32
CA THR A 274 -7.96 -23.36 -16.16
C THR A 274 -8.82 -22.72 -15.07
N TYR A 275 -8.89 -23.36 -13.90
CA TYR A 275 -9.58 -22.85 -12.72
C TYR A 275 -8.80 -23.26 -11.47
N HIS A 276 -8.49 -22.32 -10.60
CA HIS A 276 -7.85 -22.59 -9.32
C HIS A 276 -8.79 -22.27 -8.17
N PHE A 277 -8.75 -23.10 -7.13
CA PHE A 277 -9.39 -22.79 -5.86
C PHE A 277 -8.53 -23.22 -4.67
N SER A 278 -8.73 -22.58 -3.52
CA SER A 278 -8.06 -22.93 -2.26
C SER A 278 -8.19 -24.43 -1.94
N PRO A 279 -7.17 -25.08 -1.35
CA PRO A 279 -6.25 -24.48 -0.41
C PRO A 279 -5.03 -23.84 -1.08
N SER A 280 -4.52 -22.81 -0.41
CA SER A 280 -3.34 -22.05 -0.83
C SER A 280 -2.07 -22.91 -0.79
N SER A 281 -1.08 -22.51 -1.57
CA SER A 281 0.26 -23.09 -1.52
C SER A 281 1.03 -22.59 -0.29
N GLN A 282 2.20 -23.19 -0.03
CA GLN A 282 3.13 -22.68 0.95
C GLN A 282 3.95 -21.53 0.33
N PRO A 283 4.38 -20.52 1.12
CA PRO A 283 4.22 -20.38 2.56
C PRO A 283 2.81 -20.01 3.06
N ILE A 284 2.49 -20.48 4.26
CA ILE A 284 1.29 -20.08 5.01
C ILE A 284 1.73 -19.33 6.27
N ASN A 285 1.07 -18.22 6.58
CA ASN A 285 1.36 -17.44 7.78
C ASN A 285 1.16 -18.27 9.07
N ALA A 286 2.14 -18.21 9.98
CA ALA A 286 2.13 -18.98 11.23
C ALA A 286 0.98 -18.62 12.19
N HIS A 287 0.37 -17.45 12.05
CA HIS A 287 -0.77 -17.02 12.87
C HIS A 287 -2.13 -17.46 12.34
N ARG A 288 -2.19 -18.06 11.15
CA ARG A 288 -3.42 -18.69 10.66
C ARG A 288 -3.84 -19.81 11.61
N PRO A 289 -5.10 -19.86 12.08
CA PRO A 289 -5.58 -20.98 12.88
C PRO A 289 -5.49 -22.33 12.14
N ASP A 290 -5.03 -23.37 12.82
CA ASP A 290 -4.83 -24.71 12.21
C ASP A 290 -6.13 -25.33 11.68
N TYR A 291 -7.24 -25.15 12.41
CA TYR A 291 -8.56 -25.70 12.03
C TYR A 291 -9.06 -25.19 10.67
N LEU A 292 -8.66 -23.98 10.25
CA LEU A 292 -8.99 -23.47 8.92
C LEU A 292 -8.27 -24.24 7.81
N GLY A 293 -7.08 -24.79 8.09
CA GLY A 293 -6.42 -25.72 7.17
C GLY A 293 -7.22 -27.00 6.98
N GLU A 294 -7.74 -27.56 8.07
CA GLU A 294 -8.54 -28.79 8.04
C GLU A 294 -9.88 -28.57 7.30
N TRP A 295 -10.58 -27.47 7.58
CA TRP A 295 -11.79 -27.13 6.82
C TRP A 295 -11.50 -26.82 5.36
N GLY A 296 -10.39 -26.14 5.05
CA GLY A 296 -9.97 -25.89 3.67
C GLY A 296 -9.86 -27.18 2.84
N GLU A 297 -9.38 -28.28 3.42
CA GLU A 297 -9.33 -29.59 2.75
C GLU A 297 -10.72 -30.15 2.43
N VAL A 298 -11.69 -29.98 3.34
CA VAL A 298 -13.08 -30.43 3.16
C VAL A 298 -13.75 -29.66 2.03
N PHE A 299 -13.72 -28.33 2.09
CA PHE A 299 -14.33 -27.46 1.07
C PHE A 299 -13.70 -27.70 -0.32
N ALA A 300 -12.38 -27.85 -0.39
CA ALA A 300 -11.69 -28.14 -1.64
C ALA A 300 -12.07 -29.50 -2.25
N ALA A 301 -12.21 -30.54 -1.41
CA ALA A 301 -12.63 -31.85 -1.87
C ALA A 301 -14.07 -31.82 -2.41
N ASP A 302 -14.96 -31.04 -1.80
CA ASP A 302 -16.35 -30.90 -2.22
C ASP A 302 -16.50 -30.11 -3.52
N GLN A 303 -15.82 -28.97 -3.61
CA GLN A 303 -15.78 -28.17 -4.83
C GLN A 303 -15.13 -28.93 -6.00
N GLY A 304 -14.04 -29.67 -5.74
CA GLY A 304 -13.39 -30.51 -6.74
C GLY A 304 -14.30 -31.59 -7.31
N ARG A 305 -15.15 -32.22 -6.48
CA ARG A 305 -16.14 -33.21 -6.96
C ARG A 305 -17.15 -32.60 -7.93
N GLU A 306 -17.55 -31.34 -7.76
CA GLU A 306 -18.47 -30.68 -8.68
C GLU A 306 -17.83 -30.40 -10.05
N PHE A 307 -16.53 -30.11 -10.07
CA PHE A 307 -15.75 -29.97 -11.31
C PHE A 307 -15.50 -31.34 -11.97
N ASP A 308 -15.17 -32.37 -11.20
CA ASP A 308 -14.97 -33.74 -11.69
C ASP A 308 -16.23 -34.27 -12.39
N GLN A 309 -17.41 -34.06 -11.80
CA GLN A 309 -18.70 -34.45 -12.39
C GLN A 309 -18.96 -33.78 -13.74
N ARG A 310 -18.42 -32.58 -13.96
CA ARG A 310 -18.56 -31.79 -15.18
C ARG A 310 -17.39 -31.97 -16.14
N THR A 311 -16.39 -32.78 -15.77
CA THR A 311 -15.15 -32.98 -16.54
C THR A 311 -14.43 -31.64 -16.80
N TRP A 312 -14.44 -30.74 -15.82
CA TRP A 312 -13.74 -29.47 -15.88
C TRP A 312 -12.35 -29.59 -15.24
N PRO A 313 -11.29 -29.13 -15.91
CA PRO A 313 -9.96 -29.12 -15.32
C PRO A 313 -9.86 -28.04 -14.24
N TYR A 314 -9.16 -28.36 -13.15
CA TYR A 314 -8.86 -27.44 -12.07
C TYR A 314 -7.53 -27.81 -11.40
N PHE A 315 -7.00 -26.92 -10.56
CA PHE A 315 -5.82 -27.15 -9.73
C PHE A 315 -5.92 -26.40 -8.39
N ASN A 316 -5.09 -26.77 -7.42
CA ASN A 316 -5.00 -26.18 -6.08
C ASN A 316 -3.60 -26.41 -5.48
N ARG A 317 -3.23 -25.68 -4.41
CA ARG A 317 -1.93 -25.81 -3.69
C ARG A 317 -0.66 -25.54 -4.50
N GLU A 318 -0.73 -24.79 -5.59
CA GLU A 318 0.43 -24.55 -6.46
C GLU A 318 1.00 -23.13 -6.33
N TYR A 319 0.27 -22.12 -6.81
CA TYR A 319 0.86 -20.81 -7.11
C TYR A 319 0.59 -19.73 -6.05
N PHE A 320 -0.62 -19.69 -5.50
CA PHE A 320 -1.06 -18.62 -4.61
C PHE A 320 -0.80 -18.98 -3.14
N ASP A 321 0.11 -18.25 -2.50
CA ASP A 321 0.47 -18.43 -1.09
C ASP A 321 -0.44 -17.64 -0.12
N ASP A 322 -0.35 -17.97 1.17
CA ASP A 322 -1.10 -17.34 2.27
C ASP A 322 -0.15 -16.73 3.32
N LEU A 323 1.02 -16.24 2.91
CA LEU A 323 1.98 -15.64 3.84
C LEU A 323 1.60 -14.20 4.17
N TYR A 324 1.40 -13.36 3.14
CA TYR A 324 1.01 -11.97 3.30
C TYR A 324 -0.46 -11.85 3.74
N PRO A 325 -0.76 -11.10 4.82
CA PRO A 325 -2.11 -11.01 5.39
C PRO A 325 -3.02 -9.97 4.75
N GLY A 326 -2.52 -9.17 3.80
CA GLY A 326 -3.25 -8.02 3.26
C GLY A 326 -4.20 -8.35 2.10
N TYR A 327 -4.33 -9.63 1.74
CA TYR A 327 -5.41 -10.10 0.86
C TYR A 327 -6.71 -10.23 1.64
N THR A 328 -7.76 -10.72 0.98
CA THR A 328 -8.98 -11.20 1.66
C THR A 328 -8.67 -12.26 2.73
N THR A 329 -7.49 -12.90 2.68
CA THR A 329 -6.94 -13.79 3.73
C THR A 329 -6.85 -13.15 5.12
N TYR A 330 -6.94 -11.81 5.25
CA TYR A 330 -7.07 -11.13 6.55
C TYR A 330 -8.20 -11.72 7.41
N SER A 331 -9.26 -12.23 6.77
CA SER A 331 -10.41 -12.83 7.44
C SER A 331 -10.06 -14.14 8.16
N GLN A 332 -9.00 -14.83 7.75
CA GLN A 332 -8.55 -16.08 8.37
C GLN A 332 -8.02 -15.85 9.79
N TYR A 333 -7.33 -14.74 10.02
CA TYR A 333 -6.89 -14.36 11.38
C TYR A 333 -8.07 -13.94 12.27
N ARG A 334 -9.22 -13.64 11.64
CA ARG A 334 -10.51 -13.43 12.31
C ARG A 334 -11.36 -14.70 12.36
N GLY A 335 -10.83 -15.85 11.99
CA GLY A 335 -11.47 -17.16 12.10
C GLY A 335 -12.43 -17.54 10.97
N ALA A 336 -12.44 -16.80 9.86
CA ALA A 336 -13.19 -17.16 8.66
C ALA A 336 -12.30 -17.95 7.68
N LEU A 337 -12.78 -19.07 7.15
CA LEU A 337 -12.10 -19.76 6.05
C LEU A 337 -12.16 -18.90 4.79
N ASN A 338 -11.01 -18.39 4.33
CA ASN A 338 -10.95 -17.72 3.04
C ASN A 338 -10.73 -18.74 1.92
N ILE A 339 -11.51 -18.60 0.84
CA ILE A 339 -11.43 -19.48 -0.32
C ILE A 339 -11.30 -18.59 -1.56
N LEU A 340 -10.13 -18.66 -2.19
CA LEU A 340 -9.82 -18.00 -3.44
C LEU A 340 -10.44 -18.78 -4.60
N TYR A 341 -11.07 -18.08 -5.55
CA TYR A 341 -11.41 -18.60 -6.87
C TYR A 341 -10.58 -17.87 -7.91
N GLU A 342 -9.86 -18.57 -8.76
CA GLU A 342 -9.10 -17.98 -9.85
C GLU A 342 -9.58 -18.61 -11.17
N GLN A 343 -10.47 -17.92 -11.87
CA GLN A 343 -11.02 -18.35 -13.15
C GLN A 343 -10.14 -17.84 -14.30
N ALA A 344 -9.89 -18.63 -15.34
CA ALA A 344 -9.25 -18.10 -16.54
C ALA A 344 -10.06 -16.93 -17.15
N ARG A 345 -9.41 -15.78 -17.31
CA ARG A 345 -10.05 -14.54 -17.79
C ARG A 345 -10.42 -14.60 -19.26
N TYR A 346 -11.70 -14.43 -19.57
CA TYR A 346 -12.20 -14.24 -20.95
C TYR A 346 -12.91 -12.88 -21.03
N SER A 347 -12.23 -11.85 -21.53
CA SER A 347 -12.65 -10.45 -21.37
C SER A 347 -14.06 -10.14 -21.91
N GLU A 348 -14.39 -10.70 -23.06
CA GLU A 348 -15.73 -10.73 -23.69
C GLU A 348 -15.76 -11.88 -24.71
N ASP A 349 -16.95 -12.35 -25.12
CA ASP A 349 -17.21 -13.44 -26.08
C ASP A 349 -16.59 -14.80 -25.65
N GLY A 350 -15.27 -14.92 -25.74
CA GLY A 350 -14.48 -16.11 -25.43
C GLY A 350 -12.99 -15.95 -25.79
N VAL A 351 -12.20 -17.00 -25.57
CA VAL A 351 -10.78 -17.07 -25.89
C VAL A 351 -10.47 -18.39 -26.59
N ARG A 352 -9.58 -18.37 -27.59
CA ARG A 352 -9.00 -19.58 -28.17
C ARG A 352 -7.78 -20.03 -27.38
N ARG A 353 -7.80 -21.26 -26.90
CA ARG A 353 -6.70 -21.90 -26.16
C ARG A 353 -5.60 -22.39 -27.09
N GLY A 354 -4.42 -22.66 -26.52
CA GLY A 354 -3.28 -23.22 -27.25
C GLY A 354 -3.54 -24.57 -27.93
N ASP A 355 -4.52 -25.35 -27.45
CA ASP A 355 -4.97 -26.61 -28.06
C ASP A 355 -6.00 -26.41 -29.21
N GLY A 356 -6.43 -25.16 -29.45
CA GLY A 356 -7.40 -24.78 -30.46
C GLY A 356 -8.84 -24.68 -29.97
N ARG A 357 -9.18 -25.14 -28.76
CA ARG A 357 -10.53 -25.02 -28.18
C ARG A 357 -10.90 -23.56 -27.95
N VAL A 358 -12.11 -23.17 -28.31
CA VAL A 358 -12.70 -21.90 -27.86
C VAL A 358 -13.43 -22.14 -26.55
N VAL A 359 -13.09 -21.36 -25.54
CA VAL A 359 -13.80 -21.28 -24.26
C VAL A 359 -14.59 -19.99 -24.23
N THR A 360 -15.78 -20.01 -23.65
CA THR A 360 -16.73 -18.88 -23.74
C THR A 360 -16.78 -18.09 -22.44
N TYR A 361 -17.15 -16.80 -22.52
CA TYR A 361 -17.39 -16.00 -21.31
C TYR A 361 -18.47 -16.62 -20.40
N ALA A 362 -19.53 -17.19 -20.99
CA ALA A 362 -20.55 -17.94 -20.25
C ALA A 362 -20.00 -19.15 -19.48
N GLU A 363 -19.00 -19.84 -20.03
CA GLU A 363 -18.32 -20.95 -19.33
C GLU A 363 -17.59 -20.46 -18.07
N ALA A 364 -16.90 -19.31 -18.13
CA ALA A 364 -16.27 -18.70 -16.96
C ALA A 364 -17.30 -18.32 -15.87
N VAL A 365 -18.43 -17.72 -16.27
CA VAL A 365 -19.53 -17.42 -15.36
C VAL A 365 -20.07 -18.70 -14.69
N HIS A 366 -20.23 -19.79 -15.46
CA HIS A 366 -20.75 -21.05 -14.94
C HIS A 366 -19.82 -21.70 -13.89
N HIS A 367 -18.50 -21.59 -14.06
CA HIS A 367 -17.53 -22.13 -13.10
C HIS A 367 -17.64 -21.42 -11.73
N HIS A 368 -17.74 -20.10 -11.72
CA HIS A 368 -17.96 -19.33 -10.50
C HIS A 368 -19.30 -19.66 -9.84
N VAL A 369 -20.38 -19.76 -10.61
CA VAL A 369 -21.70 -20.17 -10.10
C VAL A 369 -21.63 -21.55 -9.47
N THR A 370 -21.02 -22.53 -10.14
CA THR A 370 -20.88 -23.90 -9.62
C THR A 370 -20.10 -23.91 -8.31
N SER A 371 -18.99 -23.19 -8.27
CA SER A 371 -18.14 -23.05 -7.08
C SER A 371 -18.88 -22.41 -5.91
N THR A 372 -19.72 -21.40 -6.20
CA THR A 372 -20.55 -20.72 -5.21
C THR A 372 -21.47 -21.71 -4.51
N PHE A 373 -22.27 -22.47 -5.27
CA PHE A 373 -23.23 -23.41 -4.68
C PHE A 373 -22.57 -24.63 -4.03
N ALA A 374 -21.39 -25.06 -4.52
CA ALA A 374 -20.61 -26.12 -3.87
C ALA A 374 -20.20 -25.70 -2.45
N ASN A 375 -19.57 -24.53 -2.31
CA ASN A 375 -19.10 -24.05 -1.02
C ASN A 375 -20.24 -23.68 -0.06
N LEU A 376 -21.36 -23.14 -0.57
CA LEU A 376 -22.55 -22.92 0.24
C LEU A 376 -23.12 -24.23 0.78
N SER A 377 -23.18 -25.29 -0.04
CA SER A 377 -23.68 -26.59 0.38
C SER A 377 -22.81 -27.22 1.49
N THR A 378 -21.48 -27.16 1.32
CA THR A 378 -20.53 -27.63 2.34
C THR A 378 -20.67 -26.84 3.65
N LEU A 379 -20.83 -25.51 3.58
CA LEU A 379 -21.05 -24.72 4.79
C LEU A 379 -22.35 -25.10 5.50
N ALA A 380 -23.46 -25.27 4.77
CA ALA A 380 -24.73 -25.67 5.36
C ALA A 380 -24.62 -26.98 6.15
N GLU A 381 -23.84 -27.95 5.65
CA GLU A 381 -23.61 -29.22 6.33
C GLU A 381 -22.75 -29.10 7.60
N HIS A 382 -21.82 -28.14 7.65
CA HIS A 382 -20.75 -28.13 8.66
C HIS A 382 -20.70 -26.91 9.58
N HIS A 383 -21.58 -25.92 9.39
CA HIS A 383 -21.53 -24.63 10.08
C HIS A 383 -21.45 -24.75 11.62
N GLU A 384 -22.22 -25.64 12.27
CA GLU A 384 -22.12 -25.79 13.72
C GLU A 384 -20.75 -26.28 14.20
N ALA A 385 -20.12 -27.20 13.46
CA ALA A 385 -18.81 -27.73 13.81
C ALA A 385 -17.74 -26.65 13.67
N MET A 386 -17.78 -25.89 12.58
CA MET A 386 -16.92 -24.74 12.36
C MET A 386 -17.06 -23.68 13.48
N TYR A 387 -18.28 -23.41 13.98
CA TYR A 387 -18.46 -22.48 15.11
C TYR A 387 -17.84 -22.98 16.42
N ARG A 388 -17.81 -24.29 16.65
CA ARG A 388 -17.16 -24.87 17.84
C ARG A 388 -15.65 -24.67 17.79
N ASP A 389 -15.02 -24.91 16.64
CA ASP A 389 -13.59 -24.67 16.44
C ASP A 389 -13.25 -23.18 16.54
N TYR A 390 -14.06 -22.33 15.92
CA TYR A 390 -13.96 -20.88 16.00
C TYR A 390 -13.97 -20.38 17.46
N LEU A 391 -14.95 -20.81 18.25
CA LEU A 391 -15.06 -20.41 19.65
C LEU A 391 -13.89 -20.91 20.50
N ALA A 392 -13.40 -22.12 20.24
CA ALA A 392 -12.23 -22.66 20.92
C ALA A 392 -10.98 -21.78 20.67
N ASP A 393 -10.78 -21.34 19.43
CA ASP A 393 -9.69 -20.42 19.07
C ASP A 393 -9.85 -19.05 19.74
N ARG A 394 -11.04 -18.44 19.68
CA ARG A 394 -11.30 -17.14 20.31
C ARG A 394 -11.07 -17.17 21.82
N ARG A 395 -11.40 -18.27 22.50
CA ARG A 395 -11.10 -18.48 23.93
C ARG A 395 -9.59 -18.57 24.18
N ALA A 396 -8.83 -19.20 23.29
CA ALA A 396 -7.38 -19.25 23.40
C ALA A 396 -6.73 -17.86 23.25
N ASN A 397 -7.23 -17.02 22.34
CA ASN A 397 -6.71 -15.66 22.10
C ASN A 397 -6.82 -14.74 23.34
N VAL A 398 -7.93 -14.82 24.08
CA VAL A 398 -8.17 -13.99 25.28
C VAL A 398 -7.62 -14.59 26.58
N SER A 399 -7.13 -15.85 26.54
CA SER A 399 -6.62 -16.54 27.72
C SER A 399 -5.26 -15.98 28.17
N SER A 400 -5.08 -15.80 29.48
CA SER A 400 -3.79 -15.42 30.06
C SER A 400 -2.70 -16.48 29.88
N GLY A 401 -3.09 -17.76 29.68
CA GLY A 401 -2.19 -18.85 29.36
C GLY A 401 -2.15 -19.19 27.87
N GLY A 402 -2.83 -18.42 27.02
CA GLY A 402 -2.82 -18.58 25.57
C GLY A 402 -1.54 -18.04 24.94
N PRO A 403 -1.32 -18.30 23.62
CA PRO A 403 -0.10 -17.90 22.91
C PRO A 403 0.14 -16.38 22.89
N TYR A 404 -0.91 -15.59 23.10
CA TYR A 404 -0.89 -14.12 23.06
C TYR A 404 -1.04 -13.47 24.45
N GLY A 405 -1.09 -14.29 25.51
CA GLY A 405 -1.50 -13.87 26.85
C GLY A 405 -0.55 -12.88 27.54
N ASN A 406 0.74 -12.89 27.18
CA ASN A 406 1.80 -12.08 27.78
C ASN A 406 2.62 -11.33 26.72
N ARG A 407 1.94 -10.63 25.82
CA ARG A 407 2.58 -9.78 24.80
C ARG A 407 1.82 -8.46 24.65
N SER A 408 2.56 -7.36 24.46
CA SER A 408 2.02 -6.05 24.10
C SER A 408 2.96 -5.38 23.10
N PHE A 409 2.41 -4.55 22.22
CA PHE A 409 3.18 -3.67 21.35
C PHE A 409 3.11 -2.24 21.88
N VAL A 410 4.21 -1.50 21.85
CA VAL A 410 4.26 -0.11 22.28
C VAL A 410 4.87 0.72 21.16
N VAL A 411 4.13 1.71 20.66
CA VAL A 411 4.60 2.68 19.67
C VAL A 411 4.90 3.98 20.41
N MET A 412 6.14 4.47 20.29
CA MET A 412 6.62 5.59 21.09
C MET A 412 5.95 6.90 20.68
N ALA A 413 5.57 7.70 21.68
CA ALA A 413 5.19 9.09 21.44
C ALA A 413 6.38 9.88 20.87
N ASN A 414 6.10 10.69 19.84
CA ASN A 414 7.06 11.59 19.23
C ASN A 414 6.34 12.84 18.68
N GLY A 415 7.10 13.75 18.07
CA GLY A 415 6.54 14.99 17.51
C GLY A 415 5.77 14.85 16.18
N ASN A 416 5.55 13.63 15.69
CA ASN A 416 4.77 13.34 14.48
C ASN A 416 3.42 12.71 14.87
N HIS A 417 2.49 13.57 15.27
CA HIS A 417 1.16 13.20 15.72
C HIS A 417 0.34 12.65 14.55
N THR A 418 0.50 13.21 13.35
CA THR A 418 -0.18 12.72 12.13
C THR A 418 0.04 11.23 11.90
N ARG A 419 1.29 10.73 11.96
CA ARG A 419 1.58 9.31 11.79
C ARG A 419 1.01 8.45 12.91
N LEU A 420 1.15 8.90 14.16
CA LEU A 420 0.70 8.16 15.33
C LEU A 420 -0.82 8.02 15.35
N ASP A 421 -1.55 9.11 15.07
CA ASP A 421 -3.01 9.13 14.99
C ASP A 421 -3.52 8.34 13.78
N THR A 422 -2.83 8.41 12.63
CA THR A 422 -3.19 7.59 11.46
C THR A 422 -2.99 6.10 11.73
N LEU A 423 -1.91 5.71 12.40
CA LEU A 423 -1.70 4.31 12.81
C LEU A 423 -2.79 3.87 13.79
N ALA A 424 -3.10 4.70 14.78
CA ALA A 424 -4.15 4.43 15.75
C ALA A 424 -5.53 4.30 15.09
N ASP A 425 -5.86 5.11 14.08
CA ASP A 425 -7.09 4.98 13.28
C ASP A 425 -7.16 3.63 12.57
N VAL A 426 -6.08 3.20 11.89
CA VAL A 426 -6.04 1.89 11.22
C VAL A 426 -6.22 0.75 12.22
N LEU A 427 -5.54 0.81 13.37
CA LEU A 427 -5.65 -0.22 14.40
C LEU A 427 -7.05 -0.25 15.04
N ALA A 428 -7.65 0.91 15.32
CA ALA A 428 -9.00 1.02 15.86
C ALA A 428 -10.06 0.57 14.85
N TRP A 429 -9.89 0.90 13.55
CA TRP A 429 -10.75 0.43 12.46
C TRP A 429 -10.71 -1.10 12.32
N GLN A 430 -9.56 -1.73 12.55
CA GLN A 430 -9.46 -3.19 12.67
C GLN A 430 -10.10 -3.73 13.97
N GLY A 431 -10.71 -2.89 14.81
CA GLY A 431 -11.37 -3.32 16.04
C GLY A 431 -10.40 -3.72 17.15
N PHE A 432 -9.15 -3.28 17.09
CA PHE A 432 -8.19 -3.53 18.16
C PHE A 432 -8.43 -2.63 19.38
N GLU A 433 -8.28 -3.21 20.56
CA GLU A 433 -8.19 -2.47 21.81
C GLU A 433 -6.84 -1.76 21.92
N ILE A 434 -6.85 -0.43 21.83
CA ILE A 434 -5.66 0.42 21.87
C ILE A 434 -5.74 1.47 22.98
N PHE A 435 -4.59 1.80 23.57
CA PHE A 435 -4.50 2.66 24.74
C PHE A 435 -3.39 3.68 24.64
N ARG A 436 -3.52 4.77 25.40
CA ARG A 436 -2.49 5.79 25.62
C ARG A 436 -1.92 5.63 27.03
N ALA A 437 -0.59 5.72 27.14
CA ALA A 437 0.09 5.86 28.43
C ALA A 437 0.12 7.35 28.83
N ASP A 438 -0.64 7.75 29.86
CA ASP A 438 -0.67 9.15 30.29
C ASP A 438 0.58 9.59 31.05
N ASP A 439 1.23 8.64 31.72
CA ASP A 439 2.50 8.82 32.43
C ASP A 439 3.61 7.97 31.79
N ALA A 440 4.85 8.42 31.91
CA ALA A 440 6.01 7.63 31.51
C ALA A 440 6.17 6.39 32.43
N PHE A 441 6.62 5.27 31.86
CA PHE A 441 6.85 4.03 32.61
C PHE A 441 8.00 3.22 32.03
N THR A 442 8.51 2.24 32.77
CA THR A 442 9.64 1.41 32.33
C THR A 442 9.17 0.00 31.99
N VAL A 443 9.69 -0.55 30.90
CA VAL A 443 9.54 -1.97 30.51
C VAL A 443 10.90 -2.67 30.52
N SER A 444 10.89 -4.01 30.63
CA SER A 444 12.10 -4.84 30.64
C SER A 444 11.97 -6.03 29.70
N GLY A 445 13.08 -6.42 29.08
CA GLY A 445 13.14 -7.55 28.13
C GLY A 445 12.37 -7.29 26.83
N ALA A 446 12.17 -6.02 26.47
CA ALA A 446 11.46 -5.64 25.25
C ALA A 446 12.37 -5.82 24.03
N THR A 447 11.81 -6.23 22.90
CA THR A 447 12.54 -6.31 21.63
C THR A 447 12.28 -5.05 20.81
N ASN A 448 13.31 -4.48 20.20
CA ASN A 448 13.18 -3.36 19.25
C ASN A 448 13.13 -3.84 17.79
N GLN A 449 12.89 -2.92 16.87
CA GLN A 449 12.75 -3.21 15.44
C GLN A 449 14.06 -3.68 14.74
N LEU A 450 15.21 -3.65 15.42
CA LEU A 450 16.47 -4.24 14.94
C LEU A 450 16.69 -5.67 15.45
N GLY A 451 15.71 -6.22 16.19
CA GLY A 451 15.79 -7.55 16.81
C GLY A 451 16.63 -7.58 18.09
N GLU A 452 16.93 -6.43 18.69
CA GLU A 452 17.70 -6.33 19.93
C GLU A 452 16.77 -6.42 21.13
N THR A 453 17.11 -7.26 22.11
CA THR A 453 16.43 -7.30 23.41
C THR A 453 17.04 -6.25 24.33
N VAL A 454 16.21 -5.35 24.84
CA VAL A 454 16.57 -4.27 25.74
C VAL A 454 16.14 -4.63 27.16
N ASP A 455 17.10 -4.69 28.08
CA ASP A 455 16.86 -5.06 29.48
C ASP A 455 15.98 -4.05 30.22
N ARG A 456 16.10 -2.77 29.86
CA ARG A 456 15.33 -1.67 30.43
C ARG A 456 15.09 -0.59 29.38
N TYR A 457 13.83 -0.24 29.14
CA TYR A 457 13.45 0.86 28.26
C TYR A 457 12.44 1.78 28.97
N ASP A 458 12.66 3.09 28.93
CA ASP A 458 11.75 4.08 29.51
C ASP A 458 10.79 4.59 28.41
N VAL A 459 9.54 4.16 28.50
CA VAL A 459 8.46 4.52 27.58
C VAL A 459 7.93 5.91 27.95
N PRO A 460 7.91 6.88 27.01
CA PRO A 460 7.42 8.23 27.28
C PRO A 460 5.89 8.29 27.42
N ALA A 461 5.42 9.29 28.16
CA ALA A 461 4.01 9.66 28.19
C ALA A 461 3.51 10.00 26.78
N GLY A 462 2.24 9.68 26.49
CA GLY A 462 1.61 9.79 25.18
C GLY A 462 1.77 8.55 24.29
N SER A 463 2.58 7.55 24.68
CA SER A 463 2.85 6.38 23.83
C SER A 463 1.60 5.52 23.64
N LEU A 464 1.46 4.97 22.43
CA LEU A 464 0.37 4.06 22.07
C LEU A 464 0.73 2.64 22.52
N VAL A 465 -0.13 2.03 23.33
CA VAL A 465 0.03 0.69 23.90
C VAL A 465 -1.08 -0.21 23.37
N ILE A 466 -0.70 -1.32 22.74
CA ILE A 466 -1.62 -2.30 22.15
C ILE A 466 -1.40 -3.68 22.78
N PRO A 467 -2.24 -4.09 23.74
CA PRO A 467 -2.10 -5.38 24.41
C PRO A 467 -2.56 -6.51 23.48
N ASN A 468 -1.75 -7.55 23.28
CA ASN A 468 -2.08 -8.59 22.30
C ASN A 468 -3.17 -9.57 22.78
N ARG A 469 -3.42 -9.64 24.09
CA ARG A 469 -4.44 -10.51 24.69
C ARG A 469 -5.83 -9.89 24.54
N GLN A 470 -6.42 -10.07 23.38
CA GLN A 470 -7.76 -9.60 22.99
C GLN A 470 -8.36 -10.54 21.92
N PRO A 471 -9.66 -10.46 21.58
CA PRO A 471 -10.29 -11.38 20.63
C PRO A 471 -9.52 -11.51 19.30
N GLU A 472 -9.06 -10.39 18.75
CA GLU A 472 -8.37 -10.29 17.46
C GLU A 472 -6.84 -10.47 17.54
N ALA A 473 -6.35 -11.16 18.59
CA ALA A 473 -4.93 -11.34 18.88
C ALA A 473 -4.09 -11.88 17.71
N ARG A 474 -4.66 -12.74 16.86
CA ARG A 474 -3.98 -13.31 15.69
C ARG A 474 -3.70 -12.26 14.62
N LEU A 475 -4.71 -11.47 14.25
CA LEU A 475 -4.54 -10.42 13.24
C LEU A 475 -3.59 -9.33 13.76
N LEU A 476 -3.75 -8.96 15.03
CA LEU A 476 -2.87 -7.99 15.68
C LEU A 476 -1.41 -8.46 15.70
N ALA A 477 -1.19 -9.74 16.05
CA ALA A 477 0.13 -10.38 15.96
C ALA A 477 0.72 -10.20 14.57
N THR A 478 -0.01 -10.64 13.55
CA THR A 478 0.44 -10.61 12.17
C THR A 478 0.73 -9.20 11.66
N MET A 479 0.04 -8.17 12.13
CA MET A 479 0.23 -6.79 11.68
C MET A 479 1.39 -6.05 12.35
N LEU A 480 1.73 -6.42 13.60
CA LEU A 480 2.69 -5.68 14.43
C LEU A 480 3.93 -6.47 14.86
N GLU A 481 3.93 -7.79 14.75
CA GLU A 481 5.15 -8.58 14.99
C GLU A 481 6.25 -8.15 14.02
N PHE A 482 7.50 -8.13 14.50
CA PHE A 482 8.61 -7.69 13.66
C PHE A 482 9.00 -8.74 12.64
N ASP A 483 8.77 -10.02 12.92
CA ASP A 483 9.16 -11.12 12.03
C ASP A 483 8.10 -12.22 12.02
N THR A 484 7.48 -12.42 10.86
CA THR A 484 6.61 -13.58 10.64
C THR A 484 7.47 -14.84 10.42
N PRO A 485 7.28 -15.90 11.22
CA PRO A 485 8.03 -17.14 11.05
C PRO A 485 7.76 -17.83 9.70
N ILE A 486 8.82 -18.24 9.01
CA ILE A 486 8.77 -19.09 7.81
C ILE A 486 9.44 -20.43 8.17
N SER A 487 8.77 -21.54 7.89
CA SER A 487 9.29 -22.87 8.25
C SER A 487 10.57 -23.24 7.49
N ASP A 488 11.46 -24.01 8.14
CA ASP A 488 12.71 -24.49 7.54
C ASP A 488 12.50 -25.22 6.21
N GLU A 489 11.40 -25.96 6.08
CA GLU A 489 11.07 -26.69 4.85
C GLU A 489 10.69 -25.75 3.69
N VAL A 490 10.01 -24.65 3.98
CA VAL A 490 9.76 -23.60 2.98
C VAL A 490 11.05 -22.90 2.61
N LEU A 491 11.88 -22.51 3.59
CA LEU A 491 13.17 -21.85 3.33
C LEU A 491 14.10 -22.74 2.51
N ARG A 492 14.09 -24.06 2.75
CA ARG A 492 14.84 -25.03 1.95
C ARG A 492 14.34 -25.05 0.50
N ARG A 493 13.02 -25.14 0.29
CA ARG A 493 12.42 -25.15 -1.06
C ARG A 493 12.67 -23.84 -1.81
N GLU A 494 12.52 -22.70 -1.15
CA GLU A 494 12.86 -21.39 -1.68
C GLU A 494 14.32 -21.35 -2.15
N ARG A 495 15.25 -21.75 -1.28
CA ARG A 495 16.68 -21.76 -1.61
C ARG A 495 17.00 -22.71 -2.77
N GLU A 496 16.35 -23.88 -2.81
CA GLU A 496 16.51 -24.84 -3.91
C GLU A 496 15.96 -24.29 -5.23
N GLY A 497 14.79 -23.63 -5.23
CA GLY A 497 14.20 -22.99 -6.40
C GLY A 497 15.10 -21.89 -6.96
N VAL A 498 15.55 -20.98 -6.10
CA VAL A 498 16.46 -19.88 -6.47
C VAL A 498 17.75 -20.43 -7.09
N LEU A 499 18.37 -21.44 -6.48
CA LEU A 499 19.63 -22.02 -6.96
C LEU A 499 19.50 -22.85 -8.24
N ARG A 500 18.37 -23.55 -8.42
CA ARG A 500 18.17 -24.50 -9.52
C ARG A 500 17.55 -23.85 -10.74
N ASP A 501 16.50 -23.07 -10.52
CA ASP A 501 15.58 -22.58 -11.55
C ASP A 501 15.65 -21.05 -11.69
N GLY A 502 16.18 -20.34 -10.69
CA GLY A 502 16.17 -18.87 -10.64
C GLY A 502 14.81 -18.29 -10.25
N ASP A 503 13.92 -19.14 -9.74
CA ASP A 503 12.55 -18.80 -9.38
C ASP A 503 12.37 -18.81 -7.86
N SER A 504 11.54 -17.90 -7.35
CA SER A 504 11.13 -17.82 -5.95
C SER A 504 9.74 -18.41 -5.76
N ILE A 505 9.51 -19.11 -4.65
CA ILE A 505 8.18 -19.56 -4.22
C ILE A 505 7.43 -18.49 -3.41
N MET A 506 8.08 -17.37 -3.10
CA MET A 506 7.46 -16.24 -2.41
C MET A 506 6.63 -15.45 -3.42
N TYR A 507 5.31 -15.56 -3.35
CA TYR A 507 4.40 -14.97 -4.33
C TYR A 507 4.33 -13.44 -4.22
N ASP A 508 4.45 -12.91 -3.00
CA ASP A 508 4.36 -11.47 -2.71
C ASP A 508 5.47 -11.06 -1.72
N THR A 509 5.29 -9.97 -0.97
CA THR A 509 6.25 -9.49 0.01
C THR A 509 6.37 -10.44 1.20
N THR A 510 7.61 -10.67 1.65
CA THR A 510 7.87 -11.44 2.87
C THR A 510 7.91 -10.57 4.13
N ALA A 511 7.73 -9.26 3.99
CA ALA A 511 7.72 -8.30 5.08
C ALA A 511 6.57 -7.31 4.99
N TRP A 512 5.91 -7.13 6.12
CA TRP A 512 4.93 -6.09 6.42
C TRP A 512 4.98 -5.85 7.92
N ASN A 513 4.96 -4.59 8.34
CA ASN A 513 4.88 -4.24 9.75
C ASN A 513 4.42 -2.79 9.83
N LEU A 514 3.27 -2.52 10.46
CA LEU A 514 2.71 -1.17 10.42
C LEU A 514 3.58 -0.14 11.14
N GLY A 515 4.24 -0.50 12.24
CA GLY A 515 5.19 0.39 12.92
C GLY A 515 6.34 0.80 11.99
N MET A 516 6.91 -0.17 11.26
CA MET A 516 8.00 0.09 10.30
C MET A 516 7.52 0.87 9.07
N MET A 517 6.35 0.53 8.50
CA MET A 517 5.74 1.24 7.38
C MET A 517 5.51 2.71 7.70
N PHE A 518 5.03 3.00 8.91
CA PHE A 518 4.78 4.36 9.35
C PHE A 518 6.08 5.09 9.76
N GLY A 519 7.20 4.38 9.87
CA GLY A 519 8.45 4.94 10.38
C GLY A 519 8.32 5.40 11.83
N LEU A 520 7.60 4.63 12.65
CA LEU A 520 7.39 4.87 14.08
C LEU A 520 8.16 3.83 14.91
N GLU A 521 8.92 4.32 15.88
CA GLU A 521 9.65 3.46 16.81
C GLU A 521 8.67 2.60 17.62
N THR A 522 8.88 1.29 17.56
CA THR A 522 7.98 0.30 18.16
C THR A 522 8.78 -0.71 18.98
N LEU A 523 8.21 -1.14 20.10
CA LEU A 523 8.71 -2.24 20.93
C LEU A 523 7.71 -3.38 21.00
N GLU A 524 8.21 -4.60 20.96
CA GLU A 524 7.48 -5.79 21.42
C GLU A 524 7.85 -6.07 22.88
N VAL A 525 6.85 -6.05 23.76
CA VAL A 525 7.03 -6.21 25.21
C VAL A 525 6.50 -7.58 25.63
N PRO A 526 7.30 -8.43 26.31
CA PRO A 526 6.90 -9.78 26.72
C PRO A 526 6.03 -9.78 28.00
N SER A 527 5.04 -8.89 28.05
CA SER A 527 4.06 -8.83 29.13
C SER A 527 2.73 -8.24 28.66
N HIS A 528 1.66 -8.49 29.42
CA HIS A 528 0.36 -7.86 29.18
C HIS A 528 0.26 -6.50 29.88
N LEU A 529 0.34 -5.42 29.11
CA LEU A 529 0.22 -4.05 29.60
C LEU A 529 -1.26 -3.63 29.56
N ARG A 530 -1.81 -3.17 30.67
CA ARG A 530 -3.22 -2.70 30.73
C ARG A 530 -3.49 -1.72 31.86
N ALA A 531 -2.82 -1.90 32.99
CA ALA A 531 -2.99 -1.07 34.17
C ALA A 531 -2.49 0.36 33.93
N GLY A 532 -3.27 1.36 34.37
CA GLY A 532 -2.86 2.77 34.31
C GLY A 532 -2.88 3.40 32.91
N LEU A 533 -3.59 2.80 31.95
CA LEU A 533 -3.68 3.30 30.57
C LEU A 533 -5.09 3.83 30.28
N ALA A 534 -5.18 4.93 29.51
CA ALA A 534 -6.43 5.48 29.01
C ALA A 534 -6.75 4.95 27.61
N PRO A 535 -8.03 4.86 27.17
CA PRO A 535 -8.36 4.60 25.77
C PRO A 535 -7.69 5.63 24.84
N TRP A 536 -7.25 5.19 23.66
CA TRP A 536 -6.70 6.12 22.68
C TRP A 536 -7.77 7.12 22.23
N ALA A 537 -7.38 8.38 22.11
CA ALA A 537 -8.17 9.43 21.49
C ALA A 537 -7.24 10.31 20.65
N VAL A 538 -7.67 10.62 19.43
CA VAL A 538 -6.98 11.58 18.55
C VAL A 538 -6.91 12.91 19.27
N SER A 539 -5.73 13.51 19.32
CA SER A 539 -5.56 14.82 19.94
C SER A 539 -5.88 15.92 18.93
N GLU A 540 -6.76 16.85 19.30
CA GLU A 540 -7.03 18.04 18.49
C GLU A 540 -5.95 19.11 18.75
N ALA A 541 -5.44 19.72 17.68
CA ALA A 541 -4.51 20.82 17.77
C ALA A 541 -5.20 22.06 18.35
N ASP A 542 -4.66 22.58 19.46
CA ASP A 542 -5.11 23.82 20.07
C ASP A 542 -4.38 25.01 19.45
N ASN A 543 -4.90 25.51 18.33
CA ASN A 543 -4.32 26.64 17.61
C ASN A 543 -4.86 27.98 18.12
N PRO A 544 -4.01 29.01 18.23
CA PRO A 544 -4.43 30.31 18.73
C PRO A 544 -5.44 30.98 17.79
N ALA A 545 -6.40 31.71 18.38
CA ALA A 545 -7.36 32.50 17.62
C ALA A 545 -6.65 33.55 16.74
N PRO A 546 -7.11 33.81 15.50
CA PRO A 546 -6.48 34.77 14.58
C PRO A 546 -6.25 36.17 15.17
N GLU A 547 -7.08 36.61 16.12
CA GLU A 547 -6.96 37.89 16.80
C GLU A 547 -5.84 37.94 17.87
N ALA A 548 -5.55 36.81 18.53
CA ALA A 548 -4.47 36.71 19.54
C ALA A 548 -3.06 36.72 18.89
N VAL A 549 -3.04 36.56 17.58
CA VAL A 549 -1.88 36.38 16.72
C VAL A 549 -1.44 37.71 16.06
N GLY A 550 -2.26 38.76 16.17
CA GLY A 550 -2.19 40.04 15.46
C GLY A 550 -0.95 40.92 15.71
N GLU A 551 -0.13 40.68 16.74
CA GLU A 551 1.01 41.56 17.07
C GLU A 551 2.42 40.96 16.86
N GLY A 552 2.54 39.70 16.40
CA GLY A 552 3.84 39.01 16.24
C GLY A 552 4.62 39.30 14.95
N MET A 553 5.86 38.83 14.88
CA MET A 553 6.70 38.82 13.66
C MET A 553 6.27 37.75 12.64
N GLY A 554 5.71 36.63 13.13
CA GLY A 554 5.32 35.52 12.27
C GLY A 554 4.76 34.33 13.03
N TRP A 555 4.68 33.22 12.29
CA TRP A 555 4.18 31.92 12.76
C TRP A 555 5.17 30.82 12.45
N LEU A 556 5.16 29.79 13.27
CA LEU A 556 6.00 28.62 13.12
C LEU A 556 5.19 27.36 13.37
N ALA A 557 5.35 26.37 12.50
CA ALA A 557 4.90 25.00 12.69
C ALA A 557 6.09 24.04 12.70
N SER A 558 6.11 23.09 13.64
CA SER A 558 7.22 22.14 13.80
C SER A 558 7.41 21.26 12.57
N GLY A 559 8.67 21.08 12.16
CA GLY A 559 9.05 20.23 11.04
C GLY A 559 8.99 18.71 11.29
N LEU A 560 8.73 18.27 12.52
CA LEU A 560 8.67 16.84 12.87
C LEU A 560 7.42 16.14 12.36
N ASP A 561 6.31 16.89 12.29
CA ASP A 561 5.03 16.33 11.86
C ASP A 561 4.93 16.32 10.33
N ASP A 562 4.42 15.22 9.76
CA ASP A 562 4.25 15.08 8.32
C ASP A 562 3.34 16.17 7.72
N ALA A 563 2.34 16.63 8.49
CA ALA A 563 1.41 17.69 8.09
C ALA A 563 2.11 19.04 7.82
N SER A 564 3.32 19.27 8.34
CA SER A 564 4.09 20.49 8.06
C SER A 564 4.36 20.71 6.57
N VAL A 565 4.56 19.65 5.78
CA VAL A 565 4.79 19.79 4.33
C VAL A 565 3.50 20.19 3.62
N GLY A 566 2.36 19.61 4.00
CA GLY A 566 1.05 20.01 3.51
C GLY A 566 0.74 21.46 3.86
N PHE A 567 1.08 21.90 5.08
CA PHE A 567 0.93 23.28 5.54
C PHE A 567 1.73 24.26 4.66
N ALA A 568 3.01 23.95 4.39
CA ALA A 568 3.82 24.75 3.48
C ALA A 568 3.24 24.79 2.05
N ALA A 569 2.88 23.63 1.50
CA ALA A 569 2.37 23.49 0.15
C ALA A 569 1.07 24.29 -0.07
N ARG A 570 0.11 24.17 0.86
CA ARG A 570 -1.19 24.84 0.79
C ARG A 570 -1.06 26.35 0.93
N LEU A 571 -0.18 26.84 1.82
CA LEU A 571 0.07 28.27 1.96
C LEU A 571 0.73 28.85 0.70
N LEU A 572 1.73 28.17 0.13
CA LEU A 572 2.34 28.55 -1.15
C LEU A 572 1.29 28.58 -2.28
N GLU A 573 0.39 27.60 -2.32
CA GLU A 573 -0.72 27.52 -3.28
C GLU A 573 -1.71 28.71 -3.15
N GLN A 574 -1.92 29.19 -1.93
CA GLN A 574 -2.71 30.39 -1.61
C GLN A 574 -1.95 31.71 -1.83
N GLY A 575 -0.70 31.65 -2.31
CA GLY A 575 0.15 32.82 -2.57
C GLY A 575 0.84 33.40 -1.33
N VAL A 576 0.79 32.72 -0.19
CA VAL A 576 1.55 33.09 1.01
C VAL A 576 2.99 32.65 0.83
N ARG A 577 3.94 33.53 1.12
CA ARG A 577 5.37 33.22 1.13
C ARG A 577 5.74 32.54 2.43
N VAL A 578 6.46 31.42 2.31
CA VAL A 578 6.79 30.52 3.40
C VAL A 578 8.30 30.29 3.40
N ARG A 579 8.88 30.12 4.58
CA ARG A 579 10.27 29.72 4.78
C ARG A 579 10.36 28.36 5.47
N LEU A 580 11.48 27.67 5.29
CA LEU A 580 11.86 26.46 6.02
C LEU A 580 13.11 26.75 6.86
N THR A 581 13.19 26.23 8.08
CA THR A 581 14.43 26.26 8.85
C THR A 581 15.37 25.13 8.42
N ASP A 582 16.63 25.41 8.10
CA ASP A 582 17.64 24.36 7.83
C ASP A 582 18.42 23.91 9.07
N GLU A 583 18.30 24.65 10.18
CA GLU A 583 18.79 24.33 11.51
C GLU A 583 17.67 24.42 12.56
N ALA A 584 17.95 23.91 13.77
CA ALA A 584 17.05 24.12 14.91
C ALA A 584 17.07 25.59 15.35
N THR A 585 15.94 26.09 15.84
CA THR A 585 15.80 27.44 16.37
C THR A 585 15.00 27.45 17.66
N ARG A 586 15.10 28.54 18.42
CA ARG A 586 14.27 28.82 19.58
C ARG A 586 13.80 30.28 19.54
N LEU A 587 12.49 30.48 19.40
CA LEU A 587 11.87 31.80 19.30
C LEU A 587 10.80 31.93 20.39
N ASP A 588 10.89 32.98 21.21
CA ASP A 588 10.00 33.23 22.36
C ASP A 588 9.81 32.00 23.25
N GLY A 589 10.91 31.34 23.62
CA GLY A 589 10.92 30.13 24.44
C GLY A 589 10.49 28.84 23.73
N THR A 590 9.99 28.92 22.49
CA THR A 590 9.50 27.76 21.71
C THR A 590 10.64 27.13 20.93
N ASP A 591 11.01 25.89 21.29
CA ASP A 591 11.99 25.10 20.56
C ASP A 591 11.38 24.58 19.24
N SER A 592 12.15 24.63 18.16
CA SER A 592 11.69 24.24 16.82
C SER A 592 12.82 23.55 16.06
N PRO A 593 12.61 22.30 15.60
CA PRO A 593 13.67 21.54 14.94
C PRO A 593 13.92 22.03 13.52
N ARG A 594 15.00 21.52 12.90
CA ARG A 594 15.21 21.64 11.45
C ARG A 594 13.96 21.18 10.70
N GLY A 595 13.65 21.89 9.61
CA GLY A 595 12.51 21.60 8.76
C GLY A 595 11.22 22.26 9.23
N SER A 596 11.29 23.15 10.23
CA SER A 596 10.12 23.88 10.70
C SER A 596 9.69 24.91 9.66
N VAL A 597 8.38 25.03 9.49
CA VAL A 597 7.77 25.88 8.47
C VAL A 597 7.40 27.22 9.10
N VAL A 598 7.87 28.31 8.49
CA VAL A 598 7.79 29.65 9.06
C VAL A 598 7.10 30.59 8.09
N VAL A 599 6.13 31.35 8.59
CA VAL A 599 5.47 32.43 7.84
C VAL A 599 5.86 33.75 8.48
N LEU A 600 6.63 34.57 7.77
CA LEU A 600 7.01 35.90 8.23
C LEU A 600 6.09 36.96 7.63
N ARG A 601 5.70 37.94 8.46
CA ARG A 601 5.01 39.14 7.96
C ARG A 601 5.85 39.93 6.98
N TYR A 602 7.17 39.97 7.19
CA TYR A 602 8.11 40.67 6.32
C TYR A 602 8.05 40.18 4.86
N ASP A 603 7.92 38.86 4.65
CA ASP A 603 7.85 38.30 3.29
C ASP A 603 6.47 38.50 2.64
N ASN A 604 5.46 38.81 3.44
CA ASN A 604 4.05 38.90 3.05
C ASN A 604 3.49 40.32 3.30
N PRO A 605 4.08 41.40 2.78
CA PRO A 605 3.63 42.77 3.06
C PRO A 605 2.24 43.05 2.49
N PRO A 606 1.48 44.01 3.08
CA PRO A 606 0.22 44.47 2.51
C PRO A 606 0.46 45.08 1.12
N GLU A 607 -0.46 44.83 0.19
CA GLU A 607 -0.44 45.50 -1.11
C GLU A 607 -0.62 47.02 -0.95
N ALA A 608 -0.11 47.78 -1.92
CA ALA A 608 -0.20 49.23 -1.88
C ALA A 608 -1.67 49.70 -1.83
N GLY A 609 -2.05 50.38 -0.75
CA GLY A 609 -3.41 50.89 -0.55
C GLY A 609 -4.35 49.93 0.20
N VAL A 610 -3.88 48.77 0.63
CA VAL A 610 -4.60 47.86 1.53
C VAL A 610 -4.35 48.26 2.98
N ASP A 611 -5.40 48.20 3.82
CA ASP A 611 -5.29 48.41 5.26
C ASP A 611 -4.38 47.34 5.89
N ALA A 612 -3.37 47.79 6.62
CA ALA A 612 -2.35 46.89 7.17
C ALA A 612 -2.95 45.92 8.20
N ASP A 613 -3.81 46.42 9.10
CA ASP A 613 -4.41 45.62 10.16
C ASP A 613 -5.32 44.53 9.58
N GLY A 614 -6.18 44.91 8.61
CA GLY A 614 -7.01 43.95 7.88
C GLY A 614 -6.21 42.92 7.07
N HIS A 615 -5.08 43.32 6.47
CA HIS A 615 -4.19 42.38 5.76
C HIS A 615 -3.55 41.36 6.71
N TRP A 616 -3.03 41.81 7.86
CA TRP A 616 -2.42 40.91 8.83
C TRP A 616 -3.43 39.94 9.45
N GLN A 617 -4.67 40.39 9.69
CA GLN A 617 -5.75 39.52 10.15
C GLN A 617 -6.10 38.45 9.11
N GLN A 618 -6.13 38.80 7.81
CA GLN A 618 -6.36 37.82 6.74
C GLN A 618 -5.22 36.81 6.62
N LEU A 619 -3.97 37.26 6.73
CA LEU A 619 -2.81 36.36 6.74
C LEU A 619 -2.86 35.40 7.93
N ALA A 620 -3.16 35.92 9.13
CA ALA A 620 -3.36 35.12 10.34
C ALA A 620 -4.46 34.08 10.15
N THR A 621 -5.59 34.48 9.57
CA THR A 621 -6.73 33.58 9.28
C THR A 621 -6.31 32.46 8.34
N ARG A 622 -5.63 32.75 7.22
CA ARG A 622 -5.15 31.71 6.29
C ARG A 622 -4.19 30.72 6.96
N VAL A 623 -3.28 31.23 7.80
CA VAL A 623 -2.34 30.40 8.56
C VAL A 623 -3.09 29.49 9.54
N THR A 624 -3.94 30.06 10.38
CA THR A 624 -4.68 29.30 11.40
C THR A 624 -5.67 28.32 10.77
N ASP A 625 -6.40 28.71 9.71
CA ASP A 625 -7.34 27.83 9.00
C ASP A 625 -6.60 26.65 8.37
N THR A 626 -5.47 26.90 7.69
CA THR A 626 -4.65 25.82 7.09
C THR A 626 -4.08 24.90 8.17
N ALA A 627 -3.66 25.43 9.31
CA ALA A 627 -3.17 24.65 10.44
C ALA A 627 -4.29 23.78 11.05
N ASN A 628 -5.49 24.33 11.21
CA ASN A 628 -6.68 23.62 11.72
C ASN A 628 -7.14 22.51 10.76
N GLU A 629 -7.19 22.79 9.45
CA GLU A 629 -7.52 21.79 8.42
C GLU A 629 -6.62 20.55 8.49
N LEU A 630 -5.34 20.75 8.86
CA LEU A 630 -4.33 19.71 8.94
C LEU A 630 -4.13 19.15 10.34
N ASN A 631 -4.90 19.63 11.33
CA ASN A 631 -4.70 19.31 12.75
C ASN A 631 -3.24 19.52 13.22
N LEU A 632 -2.58 20.57 12.71
CA LEU A 632 -1.18 20.88 12.97
C LEU A 632 -1.07 22.05 13.96
N PRO A 633 -0.37 21.90 15.10
CA PRO A 633 -0.10 23.01 16.01
C PRO A 633 0.78 24.09 15.36
N VAL A 634 0.35 25.35 15.48
CA VAL A 634 1.10 26.53 15.05
C VAL A 634 1.30 27.52 16.20
N THR A 635 2.51 28.03 16.34
CA THR A 635 2.89 29.01 17.37
C THR A 635 3.19 30.36 16.73
N ALA A 636 2.64 31.43 17.29
CA ALA A 636 3.02 32.79 16.93
C ALA A 636 4.24 33.25 17.73
N PHE A 637 5.13 34.01 17.11
CA PHE A 637 6.29 34.60 17.79
C PHE A 637 6.39 36.10 17.48
N THR A 638 6.93 36.85 18.44
CA THR A 638 7.04 38.30 18.49
C THR A 638 8.49 38.78 18.39
N ASN A 639 9.46 37.97 18.84
CA ASN A 639 10.88 38.25 18.70
C ASN A 639 11.54 37.33 17.68
N GLY A 640 12.33 37.91 16.78
CA GLY A 640 13.08 37.19 15.75
C GLY A 640 14.49 36.82 16.16
N ALA A 641 14.96 37.23 17.34
CA ALA A 641 16.26 36.84 17.86
C ALA A 641 16.18 35.41 18.45
N GLY A 642 17.00 34.52 17.92
CA GLY A 642 17.18 33.17 18.45
C GLY A 642 17.80 33.23 19.84
N GLU A 643 17.33 32.39 20.75
CA GLU A 643 17.89 32.34 22.10
C GLU A 643 19.22 31.60 22.13
N GLY A 644 20.28 32.20 22.68
CA GLY A 644 21.58 31.54 22.80
C GLY A 644 22.33 31.40 21.47
N GLU A 645 22.61 30.16 21.04
CA GLU A 645 23.30 29.84 19.79
C GLU A 645 22.34 29.49 18.64
N PHE A 646 21.03 29.55 18.89
CA PHE A 646 20.01 29.23 17.89
C PHE A 646 19.87 30.31 16.82
N ALA A 647 19.50 29.89 15.61
CA ALA A 647 19.39 30.78 14.45
C ALA A 647 18.29 31.85 14.60
N ASP A 648 18.62 33.10 14.29
CA ASP A 648 17.66 34.22 14.20
C ASP A 648 16.70 34.06 13.00
N ALA A 649 15.45 34.50 13.13
CA ALA A 649 14.42 34.45 12.08
C ALA A 649 14.79 35.21 10.79
N GLY A 650 15.72 36.17 10.88
CA GLY A 650 16.25 36.92 9.74
C GLY A 650 17.53 36.33 9.12
N SER A 651 18.06 35.23 9.67
CA SER A 651 19.31 34.61 9.23
C SER A 651 19.15 33.82 7.93
N HIS A 652 20.28 33.38 7.36
CA HIS A 652 20.31 32.54 6.16
C HIS A 652 19.72 31.13 6.38
N HIS A 653 19.55 30.73 7.64
CA HIS A 653 18.96 29.44 8.02
C HIS A 653 17.44 29.39 7.84
N PHE A 654 16.79 30.52 7.57
CA PHE A 654 15.37 30.62 7.26
C PHE A 654 15.22 30.77 5.74
N VAL A 655 15.18 29.64 5.04
CA VAL A 655 15.25 29.60 3.59
C VAL A 655 13.87 29.77 2.97
N ALA A 656 13.71 30.74 2.09
CA ALA A 656 12.45 30.97 1.38
C ALA A 656 12.14 29.82 0.41
N LEU A 657 10.95 29.26 0.53
CA LEU A 657 10.48 28.22 -0.37
C LEU A 657 9.91 28.81 -1.66
N GLN A 658 10.00 28.02 -2.73
CA GLN A 658 9.32 28.31 -3.97
C GLN A 658 8.05 27.49 -4.11
N ARG A 659 7.01 28.07 -4.69
CA ARG A 659 5.77 27.37 -4.94
C ARG A 659 6.01 26.20 -5.92
N PRO A 660 5.64 24.96 -5.56
CA PRO A 660 5.78 23.84 -6.46
C PRO A 660 4.73 23.91 -7.59
N GLN A 661 5.15 23.60 -8.82
CA GLN A 661 4.31 23.37 -9.98
C GLN A 661 4.65 21.98 -10.50
N ILE A 662 3.86 21.00 -10.06
CA ILE A 662 4.17 19.57 -10.15
C ILE A 662 3.59 18.97 -11.43
N ALA A 663 4.41 18.16 -12.10
CA ALA A 663 3.98 17.24 -13.13
C ALA A 663 4.37 15.80 -12.78
N ILE A 664 3.47 14.84 -13.02
CA ILE A 664 3.70 13.40 -12.86
C ILE A 664 3.68 12.77 -14.25
N VAL A 665 4.74 12.04 -14.61
CA VAL A 665 4.80 11.30 -15.88
C VAL A 665 3.94 10.04 -15.79
N THR A 666 3.21 9.75 -16.86
CA THR A 666 2.22 8.67 -16.89
C THR A 666 2.14 8.00 -18.26
N ARG A 667 1.35 6.92 -18.39
CA ARG A 667 1.20 6.08 -19.61
C ARG A 667 2.49 5.39 -20.07
N GLY A 668 2.42 4.71 -21.21
CA GLY A 668 3.54 3.95 -21.77
C GLY A 668 3.89 2.76 -20.87
N SER A 669 5.17 2.65 -20.48
CA SER A 669 5.63 1.60 -19.56
C SER A 669 5.64 2.04 -18.09
N THR A 670 5.03 3.17 -17.74
CA THR A 670 4.95 3.64 -16.35
C THR A 670 4.08 2.71 -15.50
N SER A 671 4.60 2.37 -14.31
CA SER A 671 3.90 1.58 -13.31
C SER A 671 2.62 2.27 -12.86
N GLY A 672 1.47 1.63 -13.08
CA GLY A 672 0.18 2.17 -12.65
C GLY A 672 0.08 2.26 -11.12
N TYR A 673 0.69 1.29 -10.43
CA TYR A 673 0.71 1.26 -8.96
C TYR A 673 1.54 2.41 -8.38
N ASP A 674 2.77 2.61 -8.84
CA ASP A 674 3.63 3.68 -8.31
C ASP A 674 3.11 5.08 -8.71
N TYR A 675 2.66 5.25 -9.95
CA TYR A 675 1.96 6.47 -10.37
C TYR A 675 0.74 6.77 -9.49
N GLY A 676 -0.06 5.74 -9.20
CA GLY A 676 -1.27 5.83 -8.41
C GLY A 676 -1.02 6.28 -6.97
N THR A 677 -0.02 5.69 -6.30
CA THR A 677 0.32 6.06 -4.92
C THR A 677 0.94 7.46 -4.82
N ILE A 678 1.69 7.92 -5.83
CA ILE A 678 2.22 9.30 -5.91
C ILE A 678 1.07 10.30 -6.10
N TRP A 679 0.16 10.02 -7.03
CA TRP A 679 -1.02 10.85 -7.26
C TRP A 679 -1.87 10.95 -5.99
N HIS A 680 -2.20 9.81 -5.37
CA HIS A 680 -2.92 9.78 -4.11
C HIS A 680 -2.17 10.56 -3.00
N SER A 681 -0.85 10.43 -2.91
CA SER A 681 -0.04 11.14 -1.90
C SER A 681 -0.14 12.66 -2.04
N ILE A 682 -0.13 13.18 -3.28
CA ILE A 682 -0.30 14.61 -3.55
C ILE A 682 -1.71 15.07 -3.16
N ASP A 683 -2.75 14.34 -3.55
CA ASP A 683 -4.15 14.73 -3.24
C ASP A 683 -4.48 14.60 -1.75
N ARG A 684 -4.00 13.54 -1.10
CA ARG A 684 -4.29 13.25 0.31
C ARG A 684 -3.48 14.11 1.29
N HIS A 685 -2.18 14.31 1.05
CA HIS A 685 -1.29 14.96 2.02
C HIS A 685 -0.99 16.42 1.70
N LEU A 686 -1.13 16.86 0.45
CA LEU A 686 -0.86 18.24 0.04
C LEU A 686 -2.14 18.97 -0.38
N GLY A 687 -2.98 18.33 -1.20
CA GLY A 687 -4.20 18.91 -1.76
C GLY A 687 -3.92 20.13 -2.63
N ILE A 688 -2.89 20.06 -3.49
CA ILE A 688 -2.47 21.15 -4.39
C ILE A 688 -2.55 20.75 -5.87
N ARG A 689 -2.55 21.76 -6.75
CA ARG A 689 -2.64 21.55 -8.21
C ARG A 689 -1.40 20.83 -8.76
N HIS A 690 -1.64 19.88 -9.65
CA HIS A 690 -0.60 19.14 -10.36
C HIS A 690 -1.10 18.72 -11.76
N SER A 691 -0.17 18.35 -12.66
CA SER A 691 -0.47 17.90 -14.03
C SER A 691 -0.01 16.46 -14.26
N HIS A 692 -0.70 15.73 -15.14
CA HIS A 692 -0.29 14.39 -15.57
C HIS A 692 0.17 14.43 -17.02
N LEU A 693 1.40 14.01 -17.30
CA LEU A 693 2.03 14.12 -18.61
C LEU A 693 2.15 12.75 -19.27
N ASP A 694 1.63 12.60 -20.49
CA ASP A 694 1.86 11.41 -21.30
C ASP A 694 3.35 11.30 -21.63
N ARG A 695 3.99 10.24 -21.15
CA ARG A 695 5.42 9.97 -21.35
C ARG A 695 5.82 10.08 -22.82
N ASN A 696 5.01 9.54 -23.73
CA ASN A 696 5.31 9.51 -25.16
C ASN A 696 5.32 10.90 -25.82
N MET A 697 4.85 11.94 -25.10
CA MET A 697 4.79 13.31 -25.57
C MET A 697 5.88 14.20 -24.98
N LEU A 698 6.70 13.72 -24.05
CA LEU A 698 7.67 14.55 -23.30
C LEU A 698 8.59 15.39 -24.20
N GLY A 699 9.04 14.83 -25.33
CA GLY A 699 9.89 15.56 -26.29
C GLY A 699 9.20 16.73 -27.01
N PHE A 700 7.87 16.84 -26.95
CA PHE A 700 7.07 17.88 -27.61
C PHE A 700 6.40 18.87 -26.64
N LEU A 701 6.35 18.55 -25.35
CA LEU A 701 5.67 19.36 -24.34
C LEU A 701 6.54 20.55 -23.90
N ASP A 702 5.89 21.66 -23.53
CA ASP A 702 6.56 22.79 -22.88
C ASP A 702 6.76 22.51 -21.39
N LEU A 703 7.88 21.87 -21.05
CA LEU A 703 8.20 21.48 -19.67
C LEU A 703 8.48 22.69 -18.74
N ARG A 704 8.68 23.89 -19.28
CA ARG A 704 8.95 25.11 -18.48
C ARG A 704 7.76 25.54 -17.61
N ARG A 705 6.58 24.97 -17.83
CA ARG A 705 5.38 25.16 -17.00
C ARG A 705 5.48 24.47 -15.63
N TYR A 706 6.53 23.69 -15.42
CA TYR A 706 6.75 22.89 -14.23
C TYR A 706 8.15 23.17 -13.69
N ASN A 707 8.27 23.18 -12.37
CA ASN A 707 9.56 23.21 -11.66
C ASN A 707 9.84 21.90 -10.91
N VAL A 708 8.85 20.99 -10.84
CA VAL A 708 8.99 19.61 -10.35
C VAL A 708 8.39 18.65 -11.36
N ILE A 709 9.17 17.63 -11.74
CA ILE A 709 8.69 16.50 -12.52
C ILE A 709 9.00 15.22 -11.75
N VAL A 710 7.96 14.39 -11.55
CA VAL A 710 8.10 13.04 -11.01
C VAL A 710 8.03 12.04 -12.16
N LEU A 711 9.03 11.18 -12.22
CA LEU A 711 9.10 10.03 -13.11
C LEU A 711 8.92 8.75 -12.27
N PRO A 712 7.69 8.19 -12.22
CA PRO A 712 7.42 6.97 -11.46
C PRO A 712 8.16 5.76 -12.04
N ASP A 713 8.09 4.63 -11.33
CA ASP A 713 8.64 3.35 -11.75
C ASP A 713 8.24 2.95 -13.20
N LEU A 714 9.11 2.20 -13.88
CA LEU A 714 8.94 1.72 -15.25
C LEU A 714 8.98 0.18 -15.27
N TYR A 715 7.85 -0.48 -15.60
CA TYR A 715 7.76 -1.94 -15.60
C TYR A 715 8.83 -2.60 -16.49
N TRP A 716 8.88 -2.19 -17.76
CA TRP A 716 9.81 -2.73 -18.76
C TRP A 716 10.10 -1.64 -19.80
N GLY A 717 11.11 -0.79 -19.56
CA GLY A 717 11.41 0.28 -20.51
C GLY A 717 12.56 1.18 -20.11
N GLN A 718 13.41 1.49 -21.09
CA GLN A 718 14.36 2.59 -21.02
C GLN A 718 13.66 3.88 -21.48
N LEU A 719 14.18 5.02 -21.07
CA LEU A 719 13.83 6.29 -21.68
C LEU A 719 14.47 6.36 -23.07
N SER A 720 13.71 6.77 -24.07
CA SER A 720 14.24 7.10 -25.40
C SER A 720 15.17 8.31 -25.33
N ASP A 721 16.04 8.47 -26.33
CA ASP A 721 16.97 9.61 -26.40
C ASP A 721 16.23 10.95 -26.35
N SER A 722 15.09 11.07 -27.04
CA SER A 722 14.28 12.30 -27.01
C SER A 722 13.68 12.59 -25.64
N GLU A 723 13.23 11.57 -24.90
CA GLU A 723 12.71 11.73 -23.54
C GLU A 723 13.84 12.15 -22.59
N ARG A 724 14.99 11.47 -22.69
CA ARG A 724 16.18 11.79 -21.88
C ARG A 724 16.68 13.20 -22.13
N ASP A 725 16.83 13.60 -23.39
CA ASP A 725 17.33 14.94 -23.74
C ASP A 725 16.39 16.05 -23.28
N ALA A 726 15.08 15.85 -23.41
CA ALA A 726 14.08 16.81 -22.93
C ALA A 726 14.15 16.98 -21.41
N LEU A 727 14.16 15.87 -20.66
CA LEU A 727 14.28 15.88 -19.21
C LEU A 727 15.62 16.48 -18.77
N LYS A 728 16.74 16.10 -19.39
CA LYS A 728 18.09 16.59 -19.05
C LYS A 728 18.21 18.08 -19.27
N THR A 729 17.69 18.58 -20.38
CA THR A 729 17.68 20.01 -20.72
C THR A 729 16.86 20.78 -19.71
N TRP A 730 15.67 20.28 -19.35
CA TRP A 730 14.80 20.88 -18.36
C TRP A 730 15.42 20.89 -16.96
N THR A 731 15.99 19.77 -16.51
CA THR A 731 16.68 19.68 -15.22
C THR A 731 17.84 20.68 -15.16
N ARG A 732 18.70 20.73 -16.19
CA ARG A 732 19.82 21.67 -16.26
C ARG A 732 19.42 23.14 -16.19
N ALA A 733 18.18 23.47 -16.56
CA ALA A 733 17.63 24.81 -16.56
C ALA A 733 16.94 25.21 -15.23
N GLY A 734 17.10 24.41 -14.16
CA GLY A 734 16.52 24.70 -12.85
C GLY A 734 15.37 23.78 -12.43
N GLY A 735 15.11 22.70 -13.18
CA GLY A 735 14.08 21.73 -12.81
C GLY A 735 14.51 20.78 -11.68
N THR A 736 13.58 20.41 -10.81
CA THR A 736 13.74 19.32 -9.84
C THR A 736 13.16 18.03 -10.41
N LEU A 737 14.01 17.11 -10.86
CA LEU A 737 13.59 15.80 -11.37
C LEU A 737 13.64 14.76 -10.24
N ILE A 738 12.52 14.09 -9.99
CA ILE A 738 12.40 12.99 -9.03
C ILE A 738 12.18 11.71 -9.82
N ALA A 739 13.05 10.71 -9.68
CA ALA A 739 12.90 9.41 -10.33
C ALA A 739 12.83 8.27 -9.30
N ILE A 740 12.05 7.24 -9.61
CA ILE A 740 11.75 6.13 -8.71
C ILE A 740 12.05 4.79 -9.39
N ASP A 741 12.73 3.90 -8.67
CA ASP A 741 12.96 2.49 -9.01
C ASP A 741 13.44 2.25 -10.44
N GLY A 742 12.65 1.64 -11.33
CA GLY A 742 13.04 1.40 -12.73
C GLY A 742 13.41 2.67 -13.50
N ALA A 743 12.78 3.81 -13.20
CA ALA A 743 13.17 5.10 -13.77
C ALA A 743 14.54 5.58 -13.27
N THR A 744 14.84 5.36 -11.99
CA THR A 744 16.18 5.60 -11.43
C THR A 744 17.21 4.72 -12.14
N GLY A 745 16.90 3.45 -12.36
CA GLY A 745 17.75 2.53 -13.15
C GLY A 745 18.06 3.07 -14.55
N ALA A 746 17.05 3.59 -15.26
CA ALA A 746 17.21 4.16 -16.60
C ALA A 746 18.06 5.44 -16.64
N LEU A 747 18.04 6.27 -15.59
CA LEU A 747 18.82 7.51 -15.52
C LEU A 747 20.27 7.29 -15.03
N THR A 748 20.52 6.20 -14.30
CA THR A 748 21.85 5.86 -13.76
C THR A 748 22.69 4.99 -14.70
N ASP A 749 22.13 4.57 -15.84
CA ASP A 749 22.87 3.91 -16.91
C ASP A 749 24.02 4.81 -17.40
N ALA A 750 25.23 4.24 -17.50
CA ALA A 750 26.41 4.97 -17.92
C ALA A 750 26.28 5.53 -19.34
N ASP A 751 25.59 4.82 -20.23
CA ASP A 751 25.37 5.22 -21.62
C ASP A 751 24.36 6.36 -21.74
N ALA A 752 23.55 6.62 -20.70
CA ALA A 752 22.61 7.74 -20.68
C ALA A 752 23.29 9.09 -20.38
N GLU A 753 24.50 9.08 -19.81
CA GLU A 753 25.26 10.27 -19.37
C GLU A 753 24.43 11.31 -18.58
N PHE A 754 23.36 10.90 -17.89
CA PHE A 754 22.39 11.81 -17.27
C PHE A 754 22.77 12.14 -15.82
N SER A 755 23.14 11.10 -15.07
CA SER A 755 23.40 11.09 -13.63
C SER A 755 24.90 10.87 -13.38
N SER A 756 25.44 11.32 -12.25
CA SER A 756 26.74 10.87 -11.71
C SER A 756 26.60 9.62 -10.84
N VAL A 757 25.41 9.40 -10.27
CA VAL A 757 25.06 8.18 -9.53
C VAL A 757 25.02 6.99 -10.48
N ARG A 758 25.55 5.86 -10.02
CA ARG A 758 25.67 4.60 -10.77
C ARG A 758 25.07 3.45 -9.97
N THR A 759 24.77 2.33 -10.63
CA THR A 759 24.37 1.09 -9.94
C THR A 759 25.60 0.29 -9.48
N LEU A 760 25.49 -0.49 -8.40
CA LEU A 760 26.58 -1.30 -7.85
C LEU A 760 27.30 -2.13 -8.92
N GLY A 761 26.54 -2.86 -9.75
CA GLY A 761 27.10 -3.71 -10.80
C GLY A 761 27.94 -2.96 -11.84
N SER A 762 27.65 -1.67 -12.06
CA SER A 762 28.36 -0.83 -13.03
C SER A 762 29.67 -0.22 -12.53
N VAL A 763 29.98 -0.36 -11.23
CA VAL A 763 31.14 0.29 -10.60
C VAL A 763 32.07 -0.69 -9.87
N LEU A 764 31.92 -2.00 -10.11
CA LEU A 764 32.70 -3.04 -9.44
C LEU A 764 34.22 -2.91 -9.66
N ASP A 765 34.67 -2.25 -10.72
CA ASP A 765 36.06 -1.93 -11.02
C ASP A 765 36.59 -0.65 -10.35
N LYS A 766 35.71 0.14 -9.71
CA LYS A 766 35.98 1.47 -9.13
C LYS A 766 35.51 1.62 -7.67
N LEU A 767 35.24 0.52 -6.97
CA LEU A 767 34.66 0.55 -5.64
C LEU A 767 35.52 1.29 -4.58
N ASP A 768 36.84 1.44 -4.79
CA ASP A 768 37.71 2.20 -3.88
C ASP A 768 37.32 3.68 -3.78
N ASP A 769 36.85 4.28 -4.89
CA ASP A 769 36.43 5.69 -4.92
C ASP A 769 35.16 5.88 -4.08
N TYR A 770 34.17 4.99 -4.26
CA TYR A 770 32.91 5.00 -3.53
C TYR A 770 33.10 4.68 -2.04
N GLU A 771 34.03 3.78 -1.72
CA GLU A 771 34.34 3.43 -0.33
C GLU A 771 34.99 4.61 0.39
N THR A 772 35.93 5.30 -0.27
CA THR A 772 36.55 6.50 0.29
C THR A 772 35.49 7.57 0.60
N ARG A 773 34.52 7.76 -0.30
CA ARG A 773 33.39 8.68 -0.09
C ARG A 773 32.52 8.27 1.10
N LEU A 774 32.23 6.98 1.27
CA LEU A 774 31.48 6.43 2.40
C LEU A 774 32.24 6.61 3.73
N GLN A 775 33.55 6.34 3.75
CA GLN A 775 34.37 6.53 4.94
C GLN A 775 34.45 8.01 5.36
N ARG A 776 34.55 8.93 4.39
CA ARG A 776 34.49 10.37 4.66
C ARG A 776 33.16 10.77 5.31
N GLU A 777 32.06 10.20 4.85
CA GLU A 777 30.72 10.43 5.43
C GLU A 777 30.66 9.97 6.88
N TRP A 778 31.14 8.75 7.16
CA TRP A 778 31.19 8.21 8.52
C TRP A 778 32.04 9.07 9.45
N LEU A 779 33.26 9.43 9.03
CA LEU A 779 34.18 10.26 9.82
C LEU A 779 33.65 11.66 10.08
N ALA A 780 32.90 12.25 9.12
CA ALA A 780 32.29 13.56 9.30
C ALA A 780 31.23 13.56 10.42
N ASN A 781 30.57 12.42 10.63
CA ASN A 781 29.57 12.24 11.70
C ASN A 781 30.17 11.71 13.02
N ASN A 782 31.43 11.25 13.01
CA ASN A 782 32.10 10.62 14.15
C ASN A 782 33.51 11.20 14.34
N VAL A 783 33.57 12.52 14.51
CA VAL A 783 34.85 13.24 14.64
C VAL A 783 35.46 12.97 16.01
N SER A 784 36.67 12.43 16.01
CA SER A 784 37.55 12.33 17.17
C SER A 784 38.82 13.15 16.92
N LEU A 785 39.20 13.99 17.88
CA LEU A 785 40.36 14.88 17.78
C LEU A 785 41.44 14.44 18.77
N ASP A 786 42.67 14.32 18.28
CA ASP A 786 43.86 14.20 19.12
C ASP A 786 44.52 15.59 19.23
N ASP A 787 44.18 16.32 20.29
CA ASP A 787 44.66 17.68 20.51
C ASP A 787 46.20 17.75 20.58
N ASP A 788 46.84 16.76 21.20
CA ASP A 788 48.29 16.72 21.32
C ASP A 788 48.95 16.56 19.94
N ALA A 789 48.36 15.74 19.05
CA ALA A 789 48.81 15.60 17.68
C ALA A 789 48.51 16.85 16.83
N ILE A 790 47.33 17.46 16.96
CA ILE A 790 46.91 18.65 16.19
C ILE A 790 47.79 19.85 16.52
N TRP A 791 48.08 20.08 17.81
CA TRP A 791 48.89 21.20 18.28
C TRP A 791 50.38 20.89 18.32
N SER A 792 50.80 19.70 17.89
CA SER A 792 52.21 19.33 17.80
C SER A 792 52.95 20.22 16.82
N HIS A 793 54.14 20.71 17.22
CA HIS A 793 55.05 21.43 16.33
C HIS A 793 55.81 20.52 15.37
N THR A 794 55.64 19.20 15.48
CA THR A 794 56.29 18.22 14.61
C THR A 794 55.26 17.51 13.75
N ALA A 795 55.53 17.38 12.45
CA ALA A 795 54.67 16.61 11.56
C ALA A 795 54.61 15.14 12.01
N PRO A 796 53.41 14.53 12.09
CA PRO A 796 53.28 13.13 12.47
C PRO A 796 53.97 12.23 11.44
N VAL A 797 54.70 11.22 11.92
CA VAL A 797 55.39 10.25 11.05
C VAL A 797 54.39 9.26 10.44
N GLU A 798 53.26 9.05 11.11
CA GLU A 798 52.19 8.15 10.70
C GLU A 798 50.84 8.88 10.82
N VAL A 799 49.98 8.67 9.82
CA VAL A 799 48.61 9.19 9.79
C VAL A 799 47.70 8.01 9.48
N ASP A 800 46.64 7.86 10.27
CA ASP A 800 45.69 6.78 10.07
C ASP A 800 44.80 7.07 8.84
N TYR A 801 44.72 6.09 7.94
CA TYR A 801 43.90 6.17 6.74
C TYR A 801 42.90 5.01 6.78
N PRO A 802 41.57 5.29 6.84
CA PRO A 802 40.55 4.26 7.06
C PRO A 802 40.62 3.08 6.07
N TRP A 803 40.92 3.37 4.81
CA TRP A 803 40.99 2.37 3.74
C TRP A 803 42.25 1.48 3.78
N ARG A 804 43.26 1.81 4.60
CA ARG A 804 44.51 1.02 4.69
C ARG A 804 44.43 -0.14 5.68
N LYS A 805 43.47 -0.11 6.61
CA LYS A 805 43.34 -1.11 7.68
C LYS A 805 42.51 -2.34 7.28
N ALA A 806 41.67 -2.23 6.24
CA ALA A 806 40.77 -3.30 5.81
C ALA A 806 41.47 -4.37 4.95
N PRO A 807 41.00 -5.63 4.96
CA PRO A 807 41.49 -6.69 4.07
C PRO A 807 41.45 -6.26 2.60
N ALA A 808 42.33 -6.84 1.77
CA ALA A 808 42.31 -6.57 0.33
C ALA A 808 40.98 -7.05 -0.31
N ARG A 809 40.43 -6.25 -1.23
CA ARG A 809 39.21 -6.63 -1.98
C ARG A 809 39.53 -7.76 -2.98
N PRO A 810 38.56 -8.67 -3.25
CA PRO A 810 38.63 -9.57 -4.40
C PRO A 810 38.91 -8.85 -5.72
N LYS A 811 39.41 -9.59 -6.71
CA LYS A 811 39.63 -9.03 -8.06
C LYS A 811 38.30 -8.70 -8.73
N THR A 812 38.30 -7.75 -9.66
CA THR A 812 37.09 -7.30 -10.38
C THR A 812 36.28 -8.44 -10.99
N ASP A 813 36.92 -9.45 -11.60
CA ASP A 813 36.19 -10.57 -12.21
C ASP A 813 35.49 -11.44 -11.15
N GLU A 814 36.10 -11.61 -9.99
CA GLU A 814 35.50 -12.31 -8.85
C GLU A 814 34.35 -11.50 -8.26
N LEU A 815 34.49 -10.17 -8.14
CA LEU A 815 33.40 -9.28 -7.70
C LEU A 815 32.19 -9.35 -8.63
N LYS A 816 32.40 -9.39 -9.95
CA LYS A 816 31.32 -9.56 -10.93
C LYS A 816 30.60 -10.89 -10.74
N GLN A 817 31.35 -11.97 -10.50
CA GLN A 817 30.77 -13.28 -10.21
C GLN A 817 29.99 -13.28 -8.89
N MET A 818 30.52 -12.62 -7.86
CA MET A 818 29.87 -12.48 -6.56
C MET A 818 28.57 -11.67 -6.66
N ASP A 819 28.57 -10.52 -7.36
CA ASP A 819 27.37 -9.70 -7.54
C ASP A 819 26.28 -10.47 -8.31
N ALA A 820 26.64 -11.17 -9.39
CA ALA A 820 25.71 -12.00 -10.15
C ALA A 820 25.16 -13.19 -9.32
N TRP A 821 25.97 -13.74 -8.42
CA TRP A 821 25.53 -14.77 -7.48
C TRP A 821 24.56 -14.20 -6.44
N GLN A 822 24.94 -13.11 -5.79
CA GLN A 822 24.15 -12.47 -4.74
C GLN A 822 22.83 -11.92 -5.27
N ALA A 823 22.79 -11.45 -6.52
CA ALA A 823 21.60 -10.92 -7.17
C ALA A 823 20.43 -11.91 -7.22
N GLN A 824 20.72 -13.21 -7.32
CA GLN A 824 19.69 -14.27 -7.34
C GLN A 824 18.91 -14.34 -6.02
N PHE A 825 19.50 -13.88 -4.92
CA PHE A 825 18.91 -13.96 -3.58
C PHE A 825 18.24 -12.67 -3.12
N MET A 826 18.12 -11.66 -3.99
CA MET A 826 17.40 -10.43 -3.65
C MET A 826 15.97 -10.77 -3.21
N PRO A 827 15.48 -10.16 -2.11
CA PRO A 827 14.21 -10.56 -1.53
C PRO A 827 13.01 -10.11 -2.39
N SER A 828 11.89 -10.84 -2.30
CA SER A 828 10.57 -10.38 -2.80
C SER A 828 9.95 -9.27 -1.93
N GLY A 829 10.64 -8.87 -0.86
CA GLY A 829 10.28 -7.77 0.05
C GLY A 829 10.79 -8.05 1.45
N ALA A 830 11.73 -7.23 1.93
CA ALA A 830 12.25 -7.27 3.29
C ALA A 830 12.44 -5.84 3.82
N TYR A 831 12.02 -5.58 5.06
CA TYR A 831 12.37 -4.30 5.69
C TYR A 831 13.82 -4.36 6.16
N VAL A 832 14.58 -3.36 5.75
CA VAL A 832 15.94 -3.11 6.23
C VAL A 832 16.02 -1.74 6.89
N ALA A 833 16.87 -1.64 7.90
CA ALA A 833 17.20 -0.40 8.55
C ALA A 833 18.06 0.44 7.60
N ALA A 834 17.71 1.71 7.45
CA ALA A 834 18.50 2.67 6.71
C ALA A 834 18.88 3.85 7.60
N ARG A 835 20.13 4.29 7.52
CA ARG A 835 20.61 5.51 8.17
C ARG A 835 20.29 6.72 7.32
N VAL A 836 19.90 7.81 7.96
CA VAL A 836 19.43 9.04 7.33
C VAL A 836 20.41 10.19 7.60
N ASP A 837 20.80 10.94 6.57
CA ASP A 837 21.62 12.14 6.72
C ASP A 837 20.84 13.22 7.47
N GLN A 838 21.18 13.43 8.74
CA GLN A 838 20.55 14.42 9.62
C GLN A 838 20.99 15.85 9.38
N HIS A 839 21.66 16.17 8.26
CA HIS A 839 21.98 17.54 7.87
C HIS A 839 21.41 17.92 6.50
N HIS A 840 20.84 16.96 5.75
CA HIS A 840 20.26 17.22 4.45
C HIS A 840 18.83 17.77 4.55
N TRP A 841 18.47 18.78 3.76
CA TRP A 841 17.12 19.37 3.78
C TRP A 841 16.02 18.33 3.45
N LEU A 842 16.34 17.37 2.56
CA LEU A 842 15.42 16.31 2.13
C LEU A 842 14.95 15.41 3.28
N THR A 843 15.72 15.34 4.39
CA THR A 843 15.42 14.49 5.55
C THR A 843 14.76 15.24 6.69
N SER A 844 14.31 16.48 6.45
CA SER A 844 13.54 17.25 7.42
C SER A 844 12.32 16.46 7.93
N GLY A 845 12.24 16.24 9.23
CA GLY A 845 11.18 15.43 9.87
C GLY A 845 11.36 13.92 9.74
N VAL A 846 12.51 13.43 9.29
CA VAL A 846 12.82 11.98 9.18
C VAL A 846 13.82 11.58 10.26
N GLY A 847 13.49 10.54 11.03
CA GLY A 847 14.35 10.00 12.08
C GLY A 847 15.68 9.45 11.58
N GLU A 848 16.62 9.23 12.50
CA GLU A 848 17.98 8.73 12.20
C GLU A 848 18.00 7.35 11.54
N VAL A 849 17.07 6.50 11.97
CA VAL A 849 16.84 5.17 11.42
C VAL A 849 15.48 5.15 10.72
N LEU A 850 15.49 4.85 9.43
CA LEU A 850 14.31 4.72 8.61
C LEU A 850 14.17 3.27 8.13
N PRO A 851 13.08 2.57 8.45
CA PRO A 851 12.76 1.31 7.83
C PRO A 851 12.46 1.51 6.35
N VAL A 852 13.12 0.74 5.50
CA VAL A 852 12.98 0.79 4.05
C VAL A 852 12.65 -0.60 3.53
N LEU A 853 11.63 -0.71 2.69
CA LEU A 853 11.33 -1.96 1.99
C LEU A 853 12.32 -2.13 0.84
N VAL A 854 13.08 -3.22 0.87
CA VAL A 854 14.00 -3.60 -0.20
C VAL A 854 13.45 -4.83 -0.91
N GLN A 855 13.44 -4.75 -2.24
CA GLN A 855 13.12 -5.81 -3.18
C GLN A 855 14.29 -5.95 -4.18
N ASN A 856 14.04 -6.41 -5.40
CA ASN A 856 15.02 -6.40 -6.49
C ASN A 856 15.19 -5.00 -7.13
N ASN A 857 15.38 -3.98 -6.29
CA ASN A 857 15.55 -2.58 -6.68
C ASN A 857 16.99 -2.28 -7.18
N PRO A 858 17.21 -1.20 -7.95
CA PRO A 858 18.55 -0.71 -8.26
C PRO A 858 19.33 -0.34 -6.98
N LEU A 859 20.57 -0.81 -6.88
CA LEU A 859 21.46 -0.50 -5.75
C LEU A 859 22.35 0.70 -6.10
N LEU A 860 22.06 1.87 -5.52
CA LEU A 860 22.68 3.12 -5.92
C LEU A 860 24.03 3.36 -5.23
N MET A 861 24.99 3.85 -6.02
CA MET A 861 26.34 4.17 -5.60
C MET A 861 26.58 5.66 -5.81
N SER A 862 26.83 6.37 -4.70
CA SER A 862 27.06 7.82 -4.68
C SER A 862 28.54 8.14 -4.49
N GLY A 863 29.11 8.87 -5.45
CA GLY A 863 30.50 9.36 -5.46
C GLY A 863 30.63 10.80 -4.94
N ASP A 864 31.69 11.51 -5.32
CA ASP A 864 31.93 12.89 -4.86
C ASP A 864 30.96 13.92 -5.46
N GLU A 865 30.35 13.65 -6.62
CA GLU A 865 29.40 14.56 -7.31
C GLU A 865 27.94 14.40 -6.83
N SER A 866 27.67 13.42 -5.97
CA SER A 866 26.34 13.15 -5.42
C SER A 866 26.38 13.00 -3.90
N ARG A 867 25.20 13.10 -3.28
CA ARG A 867 25.01 12.82 -1.85
C ARG A 867 24.08 11.64 -1.68
N ALA A 868 24.49 10.66 -0.87
CA ALA A 868 23.60 9.65 -0.35
C ALA A 868 22.82 10.25 0.83
N VAL A 869 21.52 10.45 0.65
CA VAL A 869 20.64 11.03 1.66
C VAL A 869 20.16 9.96 2.64
N VAL A 870 19.93 8.76 2.14
CA VAL A 870 19.54 7.58 2.92
C VAL A 870 20.41 6.41 2.49
N ARG A 871 21.03 5.70 3.43
CA ARG A 871 21.87 4.52 3.15
C ARG A 871 21.37 3.29 3.87
N LEU A 872 21.43 2.15 3.18
CA LEU A 872 21.04 0.86 3.73
C LEU A 872 22.06 0.39 4.78
N GLY A 873 21.55 0.09 5.97
CA GLY A 873 22.27 -0.38 7.14
C GLY A 873 22.53 0.72 8.17
N VAL A 874 22.60 0.31 9.44
CA VAL A 874 22.92 1.16 10.59
C VAL A 874 24.17 0.61 11.27
N TYR A 875 25.15 1.47 11.52
CA TYR A 875 26.34 1.08 12.27
C TYR A 875 25.99 1.01 13.76
N ARG A 876 26.36 -0.09 14.40
CA ARG A 876 26.20 -0.29 15.85
C ARG A 876 27.55 -0.57 16.46
N GLU A 877 27.89 0.21 17.49
CA GLU A 877 29.06 -0.07 18.32
C GLU A 877 28.91 -1.44 18.99
N VAL A 878 29.99 -2.20 19.01
CA VAL A 878 30.04 -3.53 19.62
C VAL A 878 31.16 -3.58 20.65
N GLU A 879 30.87 -4.23 21.77
CA GLU A 879 31.87 -4.49 22.81
C GLU A 879 33.10 -5.21 22.23
N PRO A 880 34.31 -4.99 22.77
CA PRO A 880 35.56 -5.55 22.20
C PRO A 880 35.54 -7.06 21.97
N SER A 881 34.86 -7.83 22.82
CA SER A 881 34.70 -9.28 22.66
C SER A 881 33.79 -9.66 21.47
N GLY A 882 32.71 -8.89 21.25
CA GLY A 882 31.84 -9.03 20.09
C GLY A 882 32.57 -8.68 18.80
N TRP A 883 33.35 -7.59 18.82
CA TRP A 883 34.19 -7.19 17.70
C TRP A 883 35.22 -8.25 17.32
N GLN A 884 35.93 -8.83 18.31
CA GLN A 884 36.85 -9.93 18.07
C GLN A 884 36.15 -11.14 17.44
N GLY A 885 34.90 -11.41 17.81
CA GLY A 885 34.07 -12.44 17.18
C GLY A 885 33.83 -12.18 15.68
N ILE A 886 33.53 -10.93 15.32
CA ILE A 886 33.34 -10.49 13.93
C ILE A 886 34.64 -10.63 13.13
N LEU A 887 35.77 -10.18 13.67
CA LEU A 887 37.08 -10.30 13.03
C LEU A 887 37.45 -11.78 12.79
N ASN A 888 37.22 -12.63 13.79
CA ASN A 888 37.45 -14.08 13.68
C ASN A 888 36.58 -14.73 12.59
N ALA A 889 35.30 -14.37 12.52
CA ALA A 889 34.39 -14.88 11.49
C ALA A 889 34.81 -14.45 10.07
N ALA A 890 35.42 -13.27 9.95
CA ALA A 890 36.00 -12.77 8.71
C ALA A 890 37.41 -13.31 8.40
N GLY A 891 37.98 -14.15 9.27
CA GLY A 891 39.34 -14.68 9.12
C GLY A 891 40.44 -13.65 9.31
N VAL A 892 40.16 -12.53 9.99
CA VAL A 892 41.14 -11.48 10.31
C VAL A 892 41.82 -11.81 11.64
N SER A 893 43.14 -11.98 11.62
CA SER A 893 43.94 -12.16 12.83
C SER A 893 44.20 -10.81 13.49
N SER A 894 43.69 -10.60 14.71
CA SER A 894 43.93 -9.40 15.51
C SER A 894 44.44 -9.79 16.90
N ASP A 895 45.50 -9.12 17.35
CA ASP A 895 45.91 -9.15 18.76
C ASP A 895 45.17 -8.00 19.47
N ASN A 896 44.43 -8.31 20.54
CA ASN A 896 43.69 -7.33 21.36
C ASN A 896 42.53 -6.58 20.69
N GLY A 897 41.96 -7.10 19.60
CA GLY A 897 40.78 -6.49 18.95
C GLY A 897 41.07 -5.28 18.07
N GLU A 898 42.35 -5.00 17.76
CA GLU A 898 42.74 -3.95 16.81
C GLU A 898 42.57 -4.44 15.36
N GLY A 899 41.95 -3.62 14.51
CA GLY A 899 41.78 -3.90 13.07
C GLY A 899 40.35 -3.76 12.56
N THR A 900 40.17 -3.93 11.24
CA THR A 900 38.85 -3.86 10.60
C THR A 900 38.61 -4.98 9.57
N THR A 901 37.36 -5.16 9.17
CA THR A 901 36.90 -6.11 8.16
C THR A 901 35.95 -5.43 7.16
N ARG A 902 35.40 -6.20 6.21
CA ARG A 902 34.48 -5.72 5.16
C ARG A 902 33.14 -6.42 5.25
N VAL A 903 32.08 -5.68 4.90
CA VAL A 903 30.75 -6.22 4.61
C VAL A 903 30.34 -5.72 3.23
N GLY A 904 30.06 -6.67 2.34
CA GLY A 904 29.80 -6.34 0.94
C GLY A 904 31.00 -5.64 0.29
N TRP A 905 30.75 -4.46 -0.27
CA TRP A 905 31.76 -3.69 -1.01
C TRP A 905 32.62 -2.77 -0.14
N ALA A 906 32.30 -2.56 1.14
CA ALA A 906 32.91 -1.53 1.99
C ALA A 906 33.51 -2.08 3.30
N ALA A 907 34.56 -1.43 3.80
CA ALA A 907 35.09 -1.64 5.14
C ALA A 907 34.11 -1.17 6.23
N LEU A 908 34.09 -1.87 7.36
CA LEU A 908 33.40 -1.44 8.57
C LEU A 908 34.28 -0.43 9.34
N PRO A 909 33.69 0.52 10.07
CA PRO A 909 34.39 1.22 11.13
C PRO A 909 34.87 0.23 12.20
N GLU A 910 35.98 0.53 12.86
CA GLU A 910 36.53 -0.30 13.94
C GLU A 910 35.53 -0.37 15.10
N GLN A 911 35.34 -1.56 15.68
CA GLN A 911 34.37 -1.85 16.76
C GLN A 911 32.92 -1.52 16.40
N HIS A 912 32.57 -1.56 15.11
CA HIS A 912 31.20 -1.38 14.66
C HIS A 912 30.74 -2.52 13.76
N GLU A 913 29.56 -3.07 14.03
CA GLU A 913 28.86 -3.93 13.10
C GLU A 913 27.85 -3.15 12.24
N LEU A 914 27.41 -3.72 11.13
CA LEU A 914 26.36 -3.16 10.29
C LEU A 914 25.08 -3.98 10.44
N ARG A 915 24.06 -3.40 11.08
CA ARG A 915 22.72 -3.97 11.19
C ARG A 915 21.87 -3.59 9.98
N LEU A 916 21.25 -4.57 9.34
CA LEU A 916 20.45 -4.39 8.12
C LEU A 916 19.03 -4.88 8.29
N ARG A 917 18.82 -6.19 8.49
CA ARG A 917 17.50 -6.80 8.52
C ARG A 917 16.65 -6.30 9.69
N MET A 918 15.41 -5.89 9.40
CA MET A 918 14.39 -5.56 10.40
C MET A 918 13.21 -6.54 10.36
N SER A 919 12.74 -6.90 9.16
CA SER A 919 11.63 -7.82 8.95
C SER A 919 11.74 -8.60 7.64
N GLY A 920 11.17 -9.80 7.60
CA GLY A 920 11.03 -10.65 6.42
C GLY A 920 12.29 -11.43 6.04
N LEU A 921 12.23 -12.12 4.91
CA LEU A 921 13.32 -12.96 4.43
C LEU A 921 14.40 -12.11 3.76
N LEU A 922 15.56 -12.01 4.41
CA LEU A 922 16.77 -11.43 3.82
C LEU A 922 17.91 -12.45 3.88
N TRP A 923 18.20 -13.06 2.74
CA TRP A 923 19.32 -14.01 2.63
C TRP A 923 20.66 -13.33 2.95
N PRO A 924 21.63 -14.04 3.55
CA PRO A 924 22.97 -13.48 3.81
C PRO A 924 23.64 -12.91 2.55
N GLU A 925 23.46 -13.56 1.40
CA GLU A 925 23.96 -13.11 0.11
C GLU A 925 23.40 -11.74 -0.28
N ALA A 926 22.08 -11.56 -0.15
CA ALA A 926 21.43 -10.28 -0.41
C ALA A 926 21.80 -9.22 0.63
N ALA A 927 21.89 -9.58 1.91
CA ALA A 927 22.32 -8.67 2.97
C ALA A 927 23.71 -8.08 2.69
N GLN A 928 24.67 -8.91 2.26
CA GLN A 928 25.99 -8.43 1.85
C GLN A 928 25.92 -7.51 0.62
N ARG A 929 25.08 -7.84 -0.36
CA ARG A 929 24.95 -7.09 -1.61
C ARG A 929 24.40 -5.67 -1.38
N VAL A 930 23.36 -5.54 -0.56
CA VAL A 930 22.68 -4.25 -0.33
C VAL A 930 23.37 -3.35 0.68
N ALA A 931 24.27 -3.90 1.51
CA ALA A 931 24.98 -3.19 2.55
C ALA A 931 25.59 -1.86 2.04
N ASN A 932 25.31 -0.76 2.74
CA ASN A 932 25.85 0.59 2.48
C ASN A 932 25.45 1.25 1.15
N ALA A 933 24.71 0.57 0.27
CA ALA A 933 24.15 1.18 -0.92
C ALA A 933 23.22 2.35 -0.52
N ALA A 934 23.16 3.38 -1.37
CA ALA A 934 22.23 4.47 -1.17
C ALA A 934 20.82 4.04 -1.60
N TRP A 935 19.83 4.37 -0.79
CA TRP A 935 18.42 4.21 -1.14
C TRP A 935 17.81 5.50 -1.70
N VAL A 936 18.26 6.65 -1.20
CA VAL A 936 17.97 7.96 -1.80
C VAL A 936 19.26 8.70 -2.06
N THR A 937 19.40 9.27 -3.26
CA THR A 937 20.49 10.17 -3.60
C THR A 937 19.98 11.51 -4.09
N ARG A 938 20.82 12.54 -3.97
CA ARG A 938 20.60 13.85 -4.58
C ARG A 938 21.89 14.35 -5.22
N GLU A 939 21.78 14.90 -6.41
CA GLU A 939 22.90 15.58 -7.11
C GLU A 939 22.44 16.86 -7.80
N SER A 940 23.35 17.83 -7.92
CA SER A 940 23.12 19.06 -8.69
C SER A 940 23.36 18.78 -10.18
N VAL A 941 22.46 19.24 -11.04
CA VAL A 941 22.57 19.07 -12.50
C VAL A 941 22.28 20.41 -13.17
N GLY A 942 23.34 21.10 -13.63
CA GLY A 942 23.22 22.48 -14.09
C GLY A 942 22.69 23.37 -12.96
N ASP A 943 21.66 24.17 -13.25
CA ASP A 943 20.99 25.02 -12.26
C ASP A 943 19.89 24.28 -11.47
N GLY A 944 19.59 23.02 -11.82
CA GLY A 944 18.57 22.20 -11.16
C GLY A 944 19.16 21.00 -10.43
N GLN A 945 18.33 19.98 -10.22
CA GLN A 945 18.73 18.81 -9.43
C GLN A 945 18.02 17.52 -9.83
N LEU A 946 18.67 16.41 -9.49
CA LEU A 946 18.17 15.06 -9.64
C LEU A 946 18.08 14.40 -8.26
N ILE A 947 16.90 13.87 -7.94
CA ILE A 947 16.63 13.10 -6.72
C ILE A 947 16.21 11.69 -7.16
N LEU A 948 16.96 10.69 -6.71
CA LEU A 948 16.75 9.30 -7.12
C LEU A 948 16.34 8.46 -5.91
N PHE A 949 15.19 7.81 -6.02
CA PHE A 949 14.73 6.78 -5.09
C PHE A 949 15.03 5.41 -5.69
N ALA A 950 15.70 4.56 -4.94
CA ALA A 950 16.00 3.19 -5.34
C ALA A 950 14.74 2.31 -5.38
N GLY A 951 13.77 2.53 -4.50
CA GLY A 951 12.49 1.82 -4.51
C GLY A 951 11.32 2.80 -4.31
N SER A 952 10.09 2.29 -4.36
CA SER A 952 8.90 3.14 -4.19
C SER A 952 8.91 3.81 -2.79
N PRO A 953 8.87 5.16 -2.72
CA PRO A 953 8.77 5.86 -1.44
C PRO A 953 7.38 5.73 -0.81
N MET A 954 6.39 5.27 -1.58
CA MET A 954 5.01 5.16 -1.14
C MET A 954 4.42 3.76 -1.42
N PHE A 955 5.12 2.71 -0.97
CA PHE A 955 4.69 1.32 -1.20
C PHE A 955 3.26 1.10 -0.69
N ARG A 956 2.37 0.71 -1.61
CA ARG A 956 0.93 0.46 -1.39
C ARG A 956 0.18 1.59 -0.68
N GLY A 957 0.69 2.83 -0.71
CA GLY A 957 0.07 3.95 -0.01
C GLY A 957 0.15 3.90 1.52
N ALA A 958 0.93 2.99 2.11
CA ALA A 958 1.01 2.81 3.56
C ALA A 958 2.41 2.98 4.19
N SER A 959 3.49 3.04 3.41
CA SER A 959 4.83 3.45 3.89
C SER A 959 4.99 4.96 4.17
N TYR A 960 4.29 5.50 5.18
CA TYR A 960 4.37 6.93 5.56
C TYR A 960 5.80 7.37 5.94
N GLY A 961 6.59 6.47 6.52
CA GLY A 961 7.98 6.71 6.90
C GLY A 961 8.80 7.29 5.75
N THR A 962 8.80 6.58 4.62
CA THR A 962 9.51 6.94 3.40
C THR A 962 8.78 8.01 2.58
N ASN A 963 7.45 8.10 2.66
CA ASN A 963 6.66 9.10 1.94
C ASN A 963 7.07 10.54 2.30
N ARG A 964 7.49 10.78 3.55
CA ARG A 964 8.00 12.10 3.97
C ARG A 964 9.15 12.60 3.09
N LEU A 965 10.03 11.71 2.61
CA LEU A 965 11.11 12.08 1.70
C LEU A 965 10.56 12.52 0.34
N LEU A 966 9.53 11.84 -0.18
CA LEU A 966 8.85 12.24 -1.42
C LEU A 966 8.15 13.60 -1.25
N LEU A 967 7.41 13.80 -0.16
CA LEU A 967 6.72 15.08 0.11
C LEU A 967 7.73 16.24 0.23
N ASN A 968 8.84 16.03 0.94
CA ASN A 968 9.93 17.00 1.01
C ASN A 968 10.50 17.31 -0.39
N ALA A 969 10.76 16.30 -1.22
CA ALA A 969 11.26 16.50 -2.58
C ALA A 969 10.28 17.33 -3.44
N LEU A 970 8.98 17.04 -3.35
CA LEU A 970 7.93 17.71 -4.11
C LEU A 970 7.76 19.18 -3.72
N VAL A 971 7.79 19.50 -2.43
CA VAL A 971 7.43 20.83 -1.92
C VAL A 971 8.66 21.69 -1.66
N TYR A 972 9.73 21.11 -1.12
CA TYR A 972 10.93 21.86 -0.77
C TYR A 972 11.95 21.88 -1.90
N GLY A 973 11.99 20.85 -2.75
CA GLY A 973 12.97 20.72 -3.83
C GLY A 973 13.13 21.97 -4.71
N PRO A 974 12.05 22.60 -5.22
CA PRO A 974 12.17 23.82 -6.00
C PRO A 974 12.87 24.98 -5.28
N GLY A 975 12.74 25.09 -3.95
CA GLY A 975 13.41 26.13 -3.17
C GLY A 975 14.76 25.69 -2.58
N LEU A 976 14.96 24.38 -2.42
CA LEU A 976 16.10 23.77 -1.74
C LEU A 976 16.75 22.77 -2.69
N GLY A 977 17.83 23.20 -3.33
CA GLY A 977 18.70 22.37 -4.16
C GLY A 977 18.70 22.68 -5.66
N ALA A 978 17.81 23.51 -6.18
CA ALA A 978 18.02 24.15 -7.48
C ALA A 978 18.63 25.55 -7.25
N ASP A 979 19.70 25.88 -7.97
CA ASP A 979 20.43 27.15 -7.81
C ASP A 979 19.66 28.32 -8.45
N ALA A 980 19.04 28.06 -9.61
CA ALA A 980 18.14 29.00 -10.29
C ALA A 980 16.88 28.25 -10.73
N PRO A 981 15.92 28.02 -9.81
CA PRO A 981 14.77 27.18 -10.10
C PRO A 981 13.88 27.79 -11.18
N ILE A 982 13.26 26.94 -12.00
CA ILE A 982 12.30 27.38 -13.01
C ILE A 982 11.15 28.12 -12.31
N SER A 983 10.82 29.31 -12.81
CA SER A 983 9.65 30.10 -12.40
C SER A 983 8.60 30.03 -13.52
N PRO A 984 7.57 29.17 -13.37
CA PRO A 984 6.61 28.87 -14.44
C PRO A 984 5.69 30.02 -14.86
#